data_AF-A0A7K1YS04-F1
#
_entry.id   AF-A0A7K1YS04-F1
#
_cell.length_a   1.000
_cell.length_b   1.000
_cell.length_c   1.000
_cell.angle_alpha   90.00
_cell.angle_beta   90.00
_cell.angle_gamma   90.00
#
_symmetry.space_group_name_H-M   'P 1'
#
loop_
_entity.id
_entity.type
_entity.pdbx_description
1 polymer ?
#
loop_
_entity_poly.entity_id
_entity_poly.type
_entity_poly.pdbx_seq_one_letter_code
_entity_poly.pdbx_strand_id
1 'polypeptide(L)'
;MDRGASMALKTDHYELTMVASALQSGIAERRSVFEAFARRLPAGRAYGVVAGVDRIIDAIERFRFDEATVDHLTAAGVVTDPDVVEWLRSYRFSGDVTGYPDGELFFPYSPVLTVEGGFAECVVLETVVLSILNYDCAVASAAARVRDVAHRRLLIEGGSRRADPDAAVAAARAAHIGGFDTTSNLEAGRRYGIPTGGTTAHAFVLAHADEHTAFRAQRDALGTGSTYLVDTFEVLEGIRRAVQVVGRDIGAVRIDSGNLLAASIRARALLDSLGAENCRIVASGDLDEFRVAELEDAAAPIDAYLMGTSLVTGSGHPTASVVYKLVAITDGDGAPLRAVGKLSPGKTTVGGRKQVHRTVDADGYWRAEVLSPAGMAGPAGSHDPQVLLMAGGERAWQDDPAAARLRCAERRQGLRPEDRVPHPRRSPAVPTEWVGMEAPAATESSNGEGRQSTSAQGARHAGGEDEMQKALIIVDVQNDFCEGGSLAVEGGHAVASSITDLVGLDRAGGRYDYVVASKDWHIDPGEHYAAAGTNPDFVTSWPVHCAAGTQGAAFSPNLQVALDEVFLKGQYGNGYSSFEGVSGSSEDVGLRDWLSERGVKAVDVVGIATDYCVRATALDATAAGFETSVLVGHCAGVTSDTSEAALEEMASAGVTIVD
;
A
#
# COMPACT_ATOMS: atom_id res chain seq x y z
N MET A 1 -28.62 -10.72 1.83
CA MET A 1 -29.16 -9.43 2.29
C MET A 1 -28.86 -8.43 1.20
N ASP A 2 -29.77 -8.29 0.24
CA ASP A 2 -29.89 -7.08 -0.56
C ASP A 2 -31.35 -6.65 -0.43
N ARG A 3 -31.58 -5.71 0.48
CA ARG A 3 -32.87 -5.05 0.66
C ARG A 3 -32.79 -3.71 -0.05
N GLY A 4 -32.57 -3.70 -1.38
CA GLY A 4 -32.74 -2.50 -2.22
C GLY A 4 -32.17 -1.20 -1.63
N ALA A 5 -30.99 -1.27 -1.00
CA ALA A 5 -30.40 -0.10 -0.38
C ALA A 5 -29.82 0.79 -1.48
N SER A 6 -30.23 2.05 -1.51
CA SER A 6 -29.74 3.02 -2.48
C SER A 6 -28.21 3.12 -2.45
N MET A 7 -27.58 3.19 -3.64
CA MET A 7 -26.16 3.49 -3.78
C MET A 7 -25.79 4.82 -3.12
N ALA A 8 -26.74 5.75 -2.99
CA ALA A 8 -26.53 7.05 -2.38
C ALA A 8 -26.20 6.99 -0.87
N LEU A 9 -26.50 5.88 -0.19
CA LEU A 9 -26.08 5.65 1.20
C LEU A 9 -24.67 5.04 1.33
N LYS A 10 -23.99 4.76 0.20
CA LYS A 10 -22.56 4.38 0.18
C LYS A 10 -21.68 5.63 0.19
N THR A 11 -22.01 6.54 1.11
CA THR A 11 -21.34 7.84 1.29
C THR A 11 -21.17 8.11 2.77
N ASP A 12 -20.21 8.96 3.12
CA ASP A 12 -20.01 9.36 4.50
C ASP A 12 -20.97 10.49 4.89
N HIS A 13 -21.36 10.53 6.17
CA HIS A 13 -22.29 11.54 6.68
C HIS A 13 -21.83 12.97 6.36
N TYR A 14 -20.52 13.22 6.47
CA TYR A 14 -19.96 14.56 6.28
C TYR A 14 -20.15 15.08 4.85
N GLU A 15 -20.37 14.21 3.86
CA GLU A 15 -20.67 14.61 2.48
C GLU A 15 -22.02 15.35 2.42
N LEU A 16 -23.04 14.86 3.13
CA LEU A 16 -24.33 15.52 3.22
C LEU A 16 -24.26 16.82 4.02
N THR A 17 -23.39 16.88 5.03
CA THR A 17 -23.09 18.13 5.75
C THR A 17 -22.48 19.17 4.82
N MET A 18 -21.54 18.77 3.94
CA MET A 18 -20.95 19.65 2.94
C MET A 18 -21.96 20.11 1.90
N VAL A 19 -22.82 19.22 1.40
CA VAL A 19 -23.91 19.57 0.46
C VAL A 19 -24.85 20.61 1.09
N ALA A 20 -25.33 20.37 2.31
CA ALA A 20 -26.20 21.31 3.02
C ALA A 20 -25.54 22.70 3.19
N SER A 21 -24.28 22.70 3.61
CA SER A 21 -23.50 23.94 3.78
C SER A 21 -23.25 24.64 2.45
N ALA A 22 -23.07 23.88 1.37
CA ALA A 22 -22.81 24.40 0.03
C ALA A 22 -24.05 25.07 -0.57
N LEU A 23 -25.23 24.50 -0.33
CA LEU A 23 -26.51 25.09 -0.73
C LEU A 23 -26.73 26.43 -0.01
N GLN A 24 -26.56 26.46 1.31
CA GLN A 24 -26.75 27.68 2.10
C GLN A 24 -25.73 28.79 1.78
N SER A 25 -24.47 28.43 1.47
CA SER A 25 -23.43 29.40 1.11
C SER A 25 -23.45 29.83 -0.35
N GLY A 26 -24.31 29.22 -1.19
CA GLY A 26 -24.39 29.52 -2.62
C GLY A 26 -23.19 29.02 -3.44
N ILE A 27 -22.48 27.99 -2.97
CA ILE A 27 -21.38 27.36 -3.71
C ILE A 27 -21.79 26.05 -4.40
N ALA A 28 -22.95 25.47 -4.06
CA ALA A 28 -23.41 24.16 -4.54
C ALA A 28 -23.33 23.98 -6.06
N GLU A 29 -23.75 24.99 -6.82
CA GLU A 29 -23.81 24.95 -8.29
C GLU A 29 -22.54 25.46 -8.98
N ARG A 30 -21.53 25.90 -8.22
CA ARG A 30 -20.29 26.42 -8.81
C ARG A 30 -19.55 25.30 -9.52
N ARG A 31 -19.19 25.55 -10.78
CA ARG A 31 -18.42 24.61 -11.58
C ARG A 31 -17.11 24.30 -10.85
N SER A 32 -16.92 23.02 -10.55
CA SER A 32 -15.84 22.48 -9.74
C SER A 32 -15.18 21.33 -10.46
N VAL A 33 -13.88 21.17 -10.22
CA VAL A 33 -13.06 20.06 -10.74
C VAL A 33 -12.47 19.34 -9.54
N PHE A 34 -12.80 18.07 -9.42
CA PHE A 34 -12.22 17.16 -8.46
C PHE A 34 -11.38 16.12 -9.17
N GLU A 35 -10.28 15.70 -8.55
CA GLU A 35 -9.40 14.67 -9.09
C GLU A 35 -9.08 13.60 -8.06
N ALA A 36 -9.07 12.34 -8.51
CA ALA A 36 -8.61 11.19 -7.78
C ALA A 36 -7.18 10.82 -8.20
N PHE A 37 -6.25 10.83 -7.25
CA PHE A 37 -4.84 10.48 -7.50
C PHE A 37 -4.18 9.92 -6.24
N ALA A 38 -3.08 9.18 -6.38
CA ALA A 38 -2.26 8.74 -5.26
C ALA A 38 -1.07 9.70 -5.06
N ARG A 39 -0.78 10.15 -3.83
CA ARG A 39 0.43 11.00 -3.59
C ARG A 39 1.73 10.22 -3.68
N ARG A 40 1.66 8.93 -3.35
CA ARG A 40 2.74 7.96 -3.40
C ARG A 40 2.13 6.59 -3.68
N LEU A 41 2.94 5.68 -4.18
CA LEU A 41 2.56 4.28 -4.26
C LEU A 41 2.89 3.58 -2.93
N PRO A 42 2.17 2.50 -2.58
CA PRO A 42 2.58 1.64 -1.48
C PRO A 42 4.04 1.17 -1.62
N ALA A 43 4.72 0.96 -0.48
CA ALA A 43 6.13 0.59 -0.46
C ALA A 43 6.41 -0.63 -1.36
N GLY A 44 7.51 -0.58 -2.12
CA GLY A 44 7.89 -1.67 -3.01
C GLY A 44 7.11 -1.75 -4.33
N ARG A 45 6.26 -0.75 -4.65
CA ARG A 45 5.55 -0.67 -5.94
C ARG A 45 6.19 0.34 -6.88
N ALA A 46 6.63 -0.15 -8.04
CA ALA A 46 7.09 0.67 -9.17
C ALA A 46 5.92 1.38 -9.90
N TYR A 47 4.73 0.82 -9.85
CA TYR A 47 3.56 1.31 -10.58
C TYR A 47 2.27 0.87 -9.87
N GLY A 48 1.17 1.56 -10.15
CA GLY A 48 -0.18 1.09 -9.86
C GLY A 48 -0.91 0.69 -11.14
N VAL A 49 -1.90 -0.19 -11.03
CA VAL A 49 -2.80 -0.58 -12.12
C VAL A 49 -4.20 -0.06 -11.82
N VAL A 50 -4.78 0.68 -12.76
CA VAL A 50 -6.14 1.18 -12.66
C VAL A 50 -7.12 0.02 -12.83
N ALA A 51 -8.04 -0.12 -11.88
CA ALA A 51 -9.18 -1.03 -11.97
C ALA A 51 -10.38 -0.43 -11.22
N GLY A 52 -11.59 -0.78 -11.67
CA GLY A 52 -12.85 -0.40 -11.02
C GLY A 52 -13.57 0.76 -11.70
N VAL A 53 -13.06 1.27 -12.83
CA VAL A 53 -13.63 2.44 -13.52
C VAL A 53 -15.06 2.17 -13.99
N ASP A 54 -15.32 0.99 -14.58
CA ASP A 54 -16.67 0.60 -14.98
C ASP A 54 -17.64 0.51 -13.77
N ARG A 55 -17.14 0.06 -12.61
CA ARG A 55 -17.92 0.04 -11.36
C ARG A 55 -18.21 1.43 -10.83
N ILE A 56 -17.30 2.40 -11.03
CA ILE A 56 -17.52 3.79 -10.65
C ILE A 56 -18.60 4.41 -11.54
N ILE A 57 -18.55 4.19 -12.85
CA ILE A 57 -19.58 4.69 -13.77
C ILE A 57 -20.95 4.07 -13.40
N ASP A 58 -21.00 2.75 -13.18
CA ASP A 58 -22.21 2.05 -12.68
C ASP A 58 -22.72 2.68 -11.36
N ALA A 59 -21.82 3.02 -10.45
CA ALA A 59 -22.16 3.61 -9.16
C ALA A 59 -22.73 5.03 -9.32
N ILE A 60 -22.11 5.90 -10.14
CA ILE A 60 -22.57 7.27 -10.39
C ILE A 60 -23.94 7.26 -11.09
N GLU A 61 -24.15 6.37 -12.06
CA GLU A 61 -25.45 6.19 -12.73
C GLU A 61 -26.57 5.84 -11.75
N ARG A 62 -26.25 5.02 -10.73
CA ARG A 62 -27.20 4.53 -9.72
C ARG A 62 -27.22 5.35 -8.43
N PHE A 63 -26.35 6.36 -8.30
CA PHE A 63 -26.27 7.21 -7.12
C PHE A 63 -27.50 8.14 -7.09
N ARG A 64 -28.60 7.67 -6.51
CA ARG A 64 -29.89 8.37 -6.46
C ARG A 64 -30.51 8.23 -5.09
N PHE A 65 -30.99 9.32 -4.51
CA PHE A 65 -31.72 9.27 -3.25
C PHE A 65 -33.20 9.00 -3.55
N ASP A 66 -33.61 7.74 -3.48
CA ASP A 66 -35.03 7.41 -3.59
C ASP A 66 -35.82 7.93 -2.37
N GLU A 67 -37.15 7.98 -2.49
CA GLU A 67 -38.01 8.52 -1.41
C GLU A 67 -37.79 7.79 -0.08
N ALA A 68 -37.58 6.47 -0.10
CA ALA A 68 -37.31 5.70 1.11
C ALA A 68 -35.99 6.12 1.79
N THR A 69 -34.96 6.43 0.99
CA THR A 69 -33.67 6.93 1.45
C THR A 69 -33.81 8.34 2.03
N VAL A 70 -34.52 9.22 1.35
CA VAL A 70 -34.75 10.60 1.82
C VAL A 70 -35.55 10.60 3.13
N ASP A 71 -36.65 9.85 3.19
CA ASP A 71 -37.47 9.68 4.39
C ASP A 71 -36.64 9.15 5.57
N HIS A 72 -35.76 8.19 5.32
CA HIS A 72 -34.84 7.66 6.33
C HIS A 72 -33.90 8.74 6.87
N LEU A 73 -33.25 9.51 5.99
CA LEU A 73 -32.33 10.58 6.37
C LEU A 73 -33.02 11.70 7.15
N THR A 74 -34.25 12.05 6.76
CA THR A 74 -35.06 13.05 7.49
C THR A 74 -35.53 12.53 8.85
N ALA A 75 -36.05 11.30 8.91
CA ALA A 75 -36.50 10.70 10.17
C ALA A 75 -35.34 10.51 11.17
N ALA A 76 -34.13 10.25 10.67
CA ALA A 76 -32.92 10.14 11.49
C ALA A 76 -32.35 11.50 11.91
N GLY A 77 -32.88 12.62 11.40
CA GLY A 77 -32.38 13.97 11.69
C GLY A 77 -31.03 14.28 11.03
N VAL A 78 -30.60 13.48 10.05
CA VAL A 78 -29.38 13.73 9.26
C VAL A 78 -29.60 14.92 8.31
N VAL A 79 -30.81 15.02 7.75
CA VAL A 79 -31.21 16.13 6.86
C VAL A 79 -32.51 16.73 7.38
N THR A 80 -32.45 17.99 7.81
CA THR A 80 -33.61 18.71 8.36
C THR A 80 -34.06 19.90 7.51
N ASP A 81 -33.20 20.39 6.64
CA ASP A 81 -33.45 21.56 5.80
C ASP A 81 -34.28 21.17 4.55
N PRO A 82 -35.45 21.78 4.32
CA PRO A 82 -36.29 21.49 3.16
C PRO A 82 -35.58 21.62 1.80
N ASP A 83 -34.65 22.57 1.66
CA ASP A 83 -33.95 22.80 0.39
C ASP A 83 -32.96 21.65 0.10
N VAL A 84 -32.35 21.10 1.16
CA VAL A 84 -31.47 19.92 1.05
C VAL A 84 -32.29 18.67 0.73
N VAL A 85 -33.47 18.52 1.35
CA VAL A 85 -34.39 17.42 1.05
C VAL A 85 -34.79 17.44 -0.43
N GLU A 86 -35.15 18.61 -0.96
CA GLU A 86 -35.51 18.75 -2.37
C GLU A 86 -34.33 18.48 -3.30
N TRP A 87 -33.14 18.99 -2.95
CA TRP A 87 -31.91 18.71 -3.70
C TRP A 87 -31.65 17.19 -3.80
N LEU A 88 -31.74 16.47 -2.68
CA LEU A 88 -31.54 15.01 -2.66
C LEU A 88 -32.54 14.27 -3.57
N ARG A 89 -33.83 14.63 -3.52
CA ARG A 89 -34.87 14.02 -4.39
C ARG A 89 -34.60 14.25 -5.87
N SER A 90 -34.14 15.45 -6.21
CA SER A 90 -33.85 15.86 -7.59
C SER A 90 -32.49 15.38 -8.09
N TYR A 91 -31.62 14.89 -7.20
CA TYR A 91 -30.23 14.61 -7.52
C TYR A 91 -30.08 13.61 -8.67
N ARG A 92 -29.38 14.06 -9.70
CA ARG A 92 -28.80 13.24 -10.75
C ARG A 92 -27.49 13.89 -11.16
N PHE A 93 -26.41 13.12 -11.16
CA PHE A 93 -25.15 13.60 -11.70
C PHE A 93 -25.33 14.02 -13.17
N SER A 94 -24.94 15.25 -13.47
CA SER A 94 -25.08 15.90 -14.78
C SER A 94 -23.73 16.37 -15.35
N GLY A 95 -22.65 16.09 -14.62
CA GLY A 95 -21.29 16.49 -14.98
C GLY A 95 -20.55 15.57 -15.94
N ASP A 96 -19.28 15.89 -16.17
CA ASP A 96 -18.35 15.10 -16.98
C ASP A 96 -17.40 14.31 -16.10
N VAL A 97 -17.01 13.12 -16.57
CA VAL A 97 -15.96 12.31 -15.93
C VAL A 97 -14.94 11.92 -16.99
N THR A 98 -13.68 12.27 -16.78
CA THR A 98 -12.55 11.74 -17.53
C THR A 98 -11.66 10.91 -16.63
N GLY A 99 -10.90 9.97 -17.17
CA GLY A 99 -10.05 9.14 -16.34
C GLY A 99 -9.32 8.09 -17.14
N TYR A 100 -8.52 7.30 -16.43
CA TYR A 100 -7.74 6.24 -17.05
C TYR A 100 -8.65 5.03 -17.24
N PRO A 101 -8.63 4.34 -18.38
CA PRO A 101 -9.39 3.12 -18.54
C PRO A 101 -8.81 1.99 -17.67
N ASP A 102 -9.63 1.00 -17.35
CA ASP A 102 -9.16 -0.19 -16.62
C ASP A 102 -7.98 -0.84 -17.36
N GLY A 103 -6.97 -1.26 -16.59
CA GLY A 103 -5.72 -1.82 -17.10
C GLY A 103 -4.66 -0.79 -17.49
N GLU A 104 -4.92 0.51 -17.42
CA GLU A 104 -3.87 1.54 -17.54
C GLU A 104 -2.98 1.57 -16.29
N LEU A 105 -1.74 2.04 -16.43
CA LEU A 105 -0.84 2.25 -15.30
C LEU A 105 -1.02 3.67 -14.73
N PHE A 106 -0.82 3.81 -13.42
CA PHE A 106 -0.75 5.12 -12.78
C PHE A 106 0.47 5.23 -11.88
N PHE A 107 0.90 6.47 -11.68
CA PHE A 107 2.06 6.86 -10.90
C PHE A 107 1.64 7.92 -9.88
N PRO A 108 2.53 8.35 -8.97
CA PRO A 108 2.21 9.45 -8.07
C PRO A 108 1.65 10.66 -8.83
N TYR A 109 0.58 11.24 -8.29
CA TYR A 109 -0.13 12.40 -8.81
C TYR A 109 -0.81 12.25 -10.17
N SER A 110 -0.78 11.07 -10.82
CA SER A 110 -1.60 10.79 -11.99
C SER A 110 -3.08 11.06 -11.67
N PRO A 111 -3.78 11.95 -12.41
CA PRO A 111 -5.22 12.17 -12.25
C PRO A 111 -5.99 10.98 -12.85
N VAL A 112 -6.03 9.89 -12.09
CA VAL A 112 -6.66 8.61 -12.46
C VAL A 112 -8.15 8.81 -12.79
N LEU A 113 -8.80 9.72 -12.08
CA LEU A 113 -10.18 10.14 -12.35
C LEU A 113 -10.28 11.66 -12.17
N THR A 114 -10.99 12.35 -13.05
CA THR A 114 -11.35 13.75 -12.96
C THR A 114 -12.87 13.86 -13.08
N VAL A 115 -13.51 14.53 -12.13
CA VAL A 115 -14.96 14.75 -12.10
C VAL A 115 -15.23 16.24 -12.15
N GLU A 116 -16.02 16.68 -13.14
CA GLU A 116 -16.37 18.08 -13.38
C GLU A 116 -17.88 18.28 -13.33
N GLY A 117 -18.35 19.27 -12.59
CA GLY A 117 -19.78 19.52 -12.41
C GLY A 117 -20.02 20.60 -11.36
N GLY A 118 -21.24 20.70 -10.84
CA GLY A 118 -21.53 21.52 -9.65
C GLY A 118 -20.78 20.97 -8.43
N PHE A 119 -20.33 21.85 -7.53
CA PHE A 119 -19.63 21.46 -6.30
C PHE A 119 -20.37 20.37 -5.52
N ALA A 120 -21.68 20.54 -5.29
CA ALA A 120 -22.50 19.59 -4.53
C ALA A 120 -22.61 18.24 -5.25
N GLU A 121 -22.67 18.24 -6.58
CA GLU A 121 -22.74 16.99 -7.36
C GLU A 121 -21.44 16.19 -7.32
N CYS A 122 -20.29 16.88 -7.38
CA CYS A 122 -18.99 16.22 -7.38
C CYS A 122 -18.58 15.75 -5.98
N VAL A 123 -18.81 16.57 -4.95
CA VAL A 123 -18.33 16.27 -3.60
C VAL A 123 -18.98 15.01 -3.02
N VAL A 124 -20.29 14.82 -3.23
CA VAL A 124 -21.05 13.67 -2.69
C VAL A 124 -20.58 12.31 -3.20
N LEU A 125 -19.80 12.29 -4.29
CA LEU A 125 -19.26 11.08 -4.91
C LEU A 125 -17.92 10.63 -4.30
N GLU A 126 -17.26 11.44 -3.46
CA GLU A 126 -15.91 11.18 -2.94
C GLU A 126 -15.78 9.78 -2.31
N THR A 127 -16.63 9.45 -1.33
CA THR A 127 -16.57 8.16 -0.62
C THR A 127 -16.69 6.95 -1.56
N VAL A 128 -17.69 6.94 -2.46
CA VAL A 128 -17.93 5.78 -3.34
C VAL A 128 -16.82 5.62 -4.38
N VAL A 129 -16.33 6.73 -4.93
CA VAL A 129 -15.19 6.75 -5.87
C VAL A 129 -13.94 6.20 -5.18
N LEU A 130 -13.62 6.70 -3.98
CA LEU A 130 -12.44 6.29 -3.23
C LEU A 130 -12.52 4.84 -2.77
N SER A 131 -13.69 4.38 -2.33
CA SER A 131 -13.90 2.99 -1.92
C SER A 131 -13.59 2.02 -3.07
N ILE A 132 -14.10 2.30 -4.27
CA ILE A 132 -13.87 1.46 -5.45
C ILE A 132 -12.42 1.54 -5.92
N LEU A 133 -11.88 2.74 -6.17
CA LEU A 133 -10.52 2.89 -6.70
C LEU A 133 -9.47 2.31 -5.75
N ASN A 134 -9.60 2.54 -4.43
CA ASN A 134 -8.58 2.08 -3.51
C ASN A 134 -8.50 0.55 -3.45
N TYR A 135 -9.65 -0.13 -3.42
CA TYR A 135 -9.68 -1.58 -3.34
C TYR A 135 -9.28 -2.24 -4.67
N ASP A 136 -9.91 -1.84 -5.78
CA ASP A 136 -9.74 -2.50 -7.07
C ASP A 136 -8.32 -2.28 -7.61
N CYS A 137 -7.78 -1.05 -7.51
CA CYS A 137 -6.40 -0.78 -7.91
C CYS A 137 -5.39 -1.52 -7.02
N ALA A 138 -5.67 -1.70 -5.72
CA ALA A 138 -4.78 -2.43 -4.83
C ALA A 138 -4.64 -3.91 -5.25
N VAL A 139 -5.77 -4.57 -5.54
CA VAL A 139 -5.82 -5.97 -6.00
C VAL A 139 -5.23 -6.11 -7.41
N ALA A 140 -5.61 -5.25 -8.35
CA ALA A 140 -5.11 -5.30 -9.74
C ALA A 140 -3.59 -5.11 -9.80
N SER A 141 -3.05 -4.21 -8.98
CA SER A 141 -1.61 -3.98 -8.89
C SER A 141 -0.86 -5.19 -8.30
N ALA A 142 -1.40 -5.82 -7.25
CA ALA A 142 -0.83 -7.06 -6.69
C ALA A 142 -0.85 -8.19 -7.74
N ALA A 143 -1.97 -8.35 -8.43
CA ALA A 143 -2.14 -9.33 -9.49
C ALA A 143 -1.14 -9.15 -10.64
N ALA A 144 -0.91 -7.91 -11.05
CA ALA A 144 0.04 -7.58 -12.11
C ALA A 144 1.49 -7.87 -11.73
N ARG A 145 1.87 -7.59 -10.48
CA ARG A 145 3.20 -7.92 -9.96
C ARG A 145 3.44 -9.43 -9.88
N VAL A 146 2.45 -10.21 -9.48
CA VAL A 146 2.52 -11.68 -9.55
C VAL A 146 2.69 -12.13 -11.01
N ARG A 147 1.93 -11.54 -11.93
CA ARG A 147 1.99 -11.85 -13.36
C ARG A 147 3.36 -11.56 -14.00
N ASP A 148 4.10 -10.57 -13.48
CA ASP A 148 5.45 -10.27 -13.94
C ASP A 148 6.46 -11.38 -13.62
N VAL A 149 6.33 -12.02 -12.46
CA VAL A 149 7.28 -13.04 -12.00
C VAL A 149 6.82 -14.47 -12.30
N ALA A 150 5.52 -14.72 -12.45
CA ALA A 150 4.96 -16.04 -12.70
C ALA A 150 5.22 -16.59 -14.13
N HIS A 151 6.12 -16.00 -14.90
CA HIS A 151 6.56 -16.42 -16.24
C HIS A 151 5.45 -16.84 -17.23
N ARG A 152 5.12 -18.13 -17.36
CA ARG A 152 4.01 -18.63 -18.21
C ARG A 152 3.06 -19.53 -17.43
N ARG A 153 3.16 -19.52 -16.09
CA ARG A 153 2.31 -20.32 -15.21
C ARG A 153 0.87 -19.85 -15.28
N LEU A 154 -0.04 -20.80 -15.04
CA LEU A 154 -1.45 -20.50 -14.87
C LEU A 154 -1.67 -19.83 -13.51
N LEU A 155 -2.35 -18.69 -13.51
CA LEU A 155 -2.71 -17.96 -12.29
C LEU A 155 -4.20 -18.10 -11.99
N ILE A 156 -4.53 -18.50 -10.76
CA ILE A 156 -5.89 -18.81 -10.31
C ILE A 156 -6.23 -17.94 -9.10
N GLU A 157 -7.30 -17.15 -9.20
CA GLU A 157 -7.80 -16.34 -8.09
C GLU A 157 -8.75 -17.19 -7.22
N GLY A 158 -8.40 -17.37 -5.95
CA GLY A 158 -9.05 -18.28 -4.99
C GLY A 158 -9.45 -17.63 -3.67
N GLY A 159 -9.46 -16.29 -3.60
CA GLY A 159 -9.51 -15.52 -2.36
C GLY A 159 -10.92 -15.14 -1.87
N SER A 160 -11.98 -15.50 -2.60
CA SER A 160 -13.37 -15.10 -2.26
C SER A 160 -13.78 -15.34 -0.81
N ARG A 161 -13.24 -16.37 -0.13
CA ARG A 161 -13.54 -16.67 1.28
C ARG A 161 -12.89 -15.73 2.31
N ARG A 162 -12.05 -14.80 1.86
CA ARG A 162 -11.29 -13.85 2.69
C ARG A 162 -11.76 -12.41 2.51
N ALA A 163 -12.69 -12.17 1.61
CA ALA A 163 -13.24 -10.86 1.29
C ALA A 163 -14.74 -10.82 1.58
N ASP A 164 -15.29 -9.62 1.77
CA ASP A 164 -16.73 -9.38 1.72
C ASP A 164 -17.32 -9.95 0.41
N PRO A 165 -18.55 -10.50 0.39
CA PRO A 165 -19.10 -11.12 -0.83
C PRO A 165 -19.10 -10.23 -2.08
N ASP A 166 -19.38 -8.92 -1.95
CA ASP A 166 -19.34 -8.00 -3.09
C ASP A 166 -17.89 -7.64 -3.45
N ALA A 167 -17.04 -7.46 -2.43
CA ALA A 167 -15.60 -7.24 -2.63
C ALA A 167 -14.92 -8.45 -3.29
N ALA A 168 -15.34 -9.68 -2.99
CA ALA A 168 -14.81 -10.89 -3.60
C ALA A 168 -15.06 -10.93 -5.12
N VAL A 169 -16.23 -10.46 -5.56
CA VAL A 169 -16.56 -10.34 -6.99
C VAL A 169 -15.72 -9.27 -7.66
N ALA A 170 -15.52 -8.12 -6.98
CA ALA A 170 -14.65 -7.06 -7.45
C ALA A 170 -13.18 -7.49 -7.54
N ALA A 171 -12.68 -8.21 -6.53
CA ALA A 171 -11.30 -8.71 -6.48
C ALA A 171 -11.01 -9.70 -7.60
N ALA A 172 -11.95 -10.62 -7.89
CA ALA A 172 -11.84 -11.54 -9.02
C ALA A 172 -11.69 -10.80 -10.36
N ARG A 173 -12.48 -9.73 -10.56
CA ARG A 173 -12.40 -8.86 -11.74
C ARG A 173 -11.06 -8.13 -11.80
N ALA A 174 -10.66 -7.47 -10.71
CA ALA A 174 -9.40 -6.72 -10.63
C ALA A 174 -8.18 -7.64 -10.83
N ALA A 175 -8.19 -8.84 -10.26
CA ALA A 175 -7.15 -9.84 -10.47
C ALA A 175 -7.07 -10.29 -11.94
N HIS A 176 -8.21 -10.49 -12.61
CA HIS A 176 -8.24 -10.83 -14.03
C HIS A 176 -7.64 -9.72 -14.90
N ILE A 177 -7.97 -8.46 -14.61
CA ILE A 177 -7.37 -7.29 -15.27
C ILE A 177 -5.85 -7.26 -15.05
N GLY A 178 -5.40 -7.51 -13.82
CA GLY A 178 -3.97 -7.49 -13.48
C GLY A 178 -3.16 -8.63 -14.11
N GLY A 179 -3.76 -9.79 -14.37
CA GLY A 179 -3.02 -10.90 -14.99
C GLY A 179 -3.43 -12.33 -14.63
N PHE A 180 -4.49 -12.52 -13.83
CA PHE A 180 -4.97 -13.85 -13.45
C PHE A 180 -5.84 -14.50 -14.52
N ASP A 181 -5.59 -15.77 -14.82
CA ASP A 181 -6.22 -16.45 -15.96
C ASP A 181 -7.62 -16.96 -15.64
N THR A 182 -7.86 -17.39 -14.40
CA THR A 182 -9.14 -17.93 -13.95
C THR A 182 -9.48 -17.48 -12.53
N THR A 183 -10.76 -17.59 -12.16
CA THR A 183 -11.26 -17.32 -10.79
C THR A 183 -12.11 -18.47 -10.26
N SER A 184 -12.10 -18.67 -8.95
CA SER A 184 -13.06 -19.53 -8.25
C SER A 184 -14.43 -18.87 -8.03
N ASN A 185 -14.53 -17.55 -8.26
CA ASN A 185 -15.74 -16.77 -8.01
C ASN A 185 -16.75 -16.93 -9.16
N LEU A 186 -17.83 -17.67 -8.89
CA LEU A 186 -18.87 -17.96 -9.87
C LEU A 186 -19.64 -16.70 -10.31
N GLU A 187 -19.86 -15.75 -9.41
CA GLU A 187 -20.59 -14.52 -9.74
C GLU A 187 -19.75 -13.60 -10.63
N ALA A 188 -18.43 -13.53 -10.41
CA ALA A 188 -17.52 -12.84 -11.33
C ALA A 188 -17.55 -13.48 -12.73
N GLY A 189 -17.58 -14.81 -12.81
CA GLY A 189 -17.76 -15.52 -14.07
C GLY A 189 -19.09 -15.18 -14.77
N ARG A 190 -20.20 -15.16 -14.03
CA ARG A 190 -21.52 -14.80 -14.57
C ARG A 190 -21.60 -13.34 -15.01
N ARG A 191 -21.09 -12.41 -14.19
CA ARG A 191 -21.22 -10.95 -14.40
C ARG A 191 -20.25 -10.42 -15.46
N TYR A 192 -19.03 -10.96 -15.51
CA TYR A 192 -17.94 -10.40 -16.31
C TYR A 192 -17.37 -11.36 -17.35
N GLY A 193 -17.92 -12.58 -17.48
CA GLY A 193 -17.44 -13.56 -18.45
C GLY A 193 -16.04 -14.12 -18.14
N ILE A 194 -15.53 -13.91 -16.92
CA ILE A 194 -14.19 -14.38 -16.52
C ILE A 194 -14.20 -15.92 -16.45
N PRO A 195 -13.23 -16.62 -17.04
CA PRO A 195 -13.13 -18.07 -16.93
C PRO A 195 -13.12 -18.53 -15.48
N THR A 196 -14.03 -19.45 -15.14
CA THR A 196 -14.11 -20.02 -13.78
C THR A 196 -13.45 -21.39 -13.71
N GLY A 197 -12.79 -21.65 -12.59
CA GLY A 197 -12.10 -22.89 -12.31
C GLY A 197 -12.31 -23.34 -10.86
N GLY A 198 -12.51 -24.63 -10.66
CA GLY A 198 -12.75 -25.21 -9.35
C GLY A 198 -11.91 -26.46 -9.10
N THR A 199 -11.60 -26.70 -7.84
CA THR A 199 -10.95 -27.92 -7.36
C THR A 199 -11.70 -28.41 -6.12
N THR A 200 -11.39 -29.62 -5.65
CA THR A 200 -11.93 -30.11 -4.39
C THR A 200 -11.21 -29.47 -3.19
N ALA A 201 -11.91 -29.39 -2.07
CA ALA A 201 -11.36 -28.91 -0.79
C ALA A 201 -11.12 -30.08 0.15
N HIS A 202 -10.31 -29.88 1.20
CA HIS A 202 -10.04 -30.90 2.22
C HIS A 202 -11.32 -31.49 2.81
N ALA A 203 -12.39 -30.70 2.98
CA ALA A 203 -13.67 -31.18 3.48
C ALA A 203 -14.23 -32.35 2.66
N PHE A 204 -14.03 -32.37 1.33
CA PHE A 204 -14.48 -33.48 0.49
C PHE A 204 -13.65 -34.76 0.75
N VAL A 205 -12.33 -34.62 0.89
CA VAL A 205 -11.44 -35.75 1.22
C VAL A 205 -11.77 -36.30 2.61
N LEU A 206 -11.91 -35.42 3.60
CA LEU A 206 -12.23 -35.75 5.00
C LEU A 206 -13.64 -36.34 5.19
N ALA A 207 -14.57 -36.09 4.25
CA ALA A 207 -15.91 -36.69 4.30
C ALA A 207 -15.91 -38.19 3.95
N HIS A 208 -14.82 -38.72 3.40
CA HIS A 208 -14.66 -40.14 3.09
C HIS A 208 -13.82 -40.84 4.15
N ALA A 209 -14.01 -42.15 4.29
CA ALA A 209 -13.23 -42.96 5.23
C ALA A 209 -11.73 -43.03 4.89
N ASP A 210 -11.39 -42.83 3.61
CA ASP A 210 -10.02 -42.86 3.10
C ASP A 210 -9.87 -42.05 1.79
N GLU A 211 -8.63 -41.67 1.46
CA GLU A 211 -8.32 -40.87 0.27
C GLU A 211 -8.58 -41.60 -1.06
N HIS A 212 -8.45 -42.94 -1.12
CA HIS A 212 -8.72 -43.67 -2.36
C HIS A 212 -10.18 -43.56 -2.75
N THR A 213 -11.07 -43.68 -1.77
CA THR A 213 -12.51 -43.53 -1.97
C THR A 213 -12.84 -42.11 -2.43
N ALA A 214 -12.26 -41.09 -1.81
CA ALA A 214 -12.44 -39.70 -2.22
C ALA A 214 -11.94 -39.44 -3.65
N PHE A 215 -10.72 -39.86 -3.99
CA PHE A 215 -10.17 -39.66 -5.34
C PHE A 215 -10.93 -40.45 -6.41
N ARG A 216 -11.46 -41.63 -6.08
CA ARG A 216 -12.28 -42.41 -7.00
C ARG A 216 -13.59 -41.70 -7.28
N ALA A 217 -14.26 -41.20 -6.24
CA ALA A 217 -15.49 -40.43 -6.37
C ALA A 217 -15.28 -39.16 -7.22
N GLN A 218 -14.19 -38.42 -6.98
CA GLN A 218 -13.85 -37.24 -7.79
C GLN A 218 -13.56 -37.60 -9.25
N ARG A 219 -12.79 -38.67 -9.51
CA ARG A 219 -12.50 -39.15 -10.86
C ARG A 219 -13.76 -39.57 -11.60
N ASP A 220 -14.64 -40.32 -10.95
CA ASP A 220 -15.88 -40.81 -11.58
C ASP A 220 -16.83 -39.65 -11.92
N ALA A 221 -16.79 -38.55 -11.14
CA ALA A 221 -17.61 -37.36 -11.38
C ALA A 221 -16.99 -36.35 -12.38
N LEU A 222 -15.68 -36.10 -12.28
CA LEU A 222 -14.99 -34.99 -12.96
C LEU A 222 -13.92 -35.44 -13.97
N GLY A 223 -13.65 -36.73 -14.05
CA GLY A 223 -12.66 -37.32 -14.95
C GLY A 223 -11.21 -37.16 -14.49
N THR A 224 -10.29 -37.72 -15.29
CA THR A 224 -8.85 -37.74 -14.99
C THR A 224 -8.21 -36.35 -15.09
N GLY A 225 -8.77 -35.45 -15.90
CA GLY A 225 -8.27 -34.08 -16.10
C GLY A 225 -8.47 -33.10 -14.93
N SER A 226 -9.15 -33.53 -13.86
CA SER A 226 -9.36 -32.73 -12.65
C SER A 226 -8.06 -32.49 -11.86
N THR A 227 -8.11 -31.58 -10.90
CA THR A 227 -7.02 -31.33 -9.94
C THR A 227 -7.33 -32.01 -8.61
N TYR A 228 -6.45 -32.91 -8.19
CA TYR A 228 -6.63 -33.73 -6.98
C TYR A 228 -5.81 -33.14 -5.81
N LEU A 229 -6.46 -32.92 -4.67
CA LEU A 229 -5.82 -32.38 -3.47
C LEU A 229 -5.11 -33.49 -2.69
N VAL A 230 -3.78 -33.45 -2.64
CA VAL A 230 -2.96 -34.59 -2.18
C VAL A 230 -2.33 -34.40 -0.80
N ASP A 231 -2.52 -33.26 -0.16
CA ASP A 231 -1.87 -32.90 1.10
C ASP A 231 -2.81 -32.88 2.30
N THR A 232 -3.91 -33.63 2.24
CA THR A 232 -4.85 -33.73 3.38
C THR A 232 -4.21 -34.44 4.58
N PHE A 233 -3.31 -35.41 4.34
CA PHE A 233 -2.59 -36.13 5.39
C PHE A 233 -1.07 -36.12 5.18
N GLU A 234 -0.60 -36.64 4.04
CA GLU A 234 0.82 -36.67 3.68
C GLU A 234 0.94 -36.59 2.15
N VAL A 235 1.75 -35.65 1.66
CA VAL A 235 1.79 -35.25 0.24
C VAL A 235 2.20 -36.41 -0.67
N LEU A 236 3.26 -37.13 -0.34
CA LEU A 236 3.82 -38.15 -1.23
C LEU A 236 2.93 -39.40 -1.26
N GLU A 237 2.39 -39.82 -0.11
CA GLU A 237 1.39 -40.88 -0.08
C GLU A 237 0.11 -40.47 -0.81
N GLY A 238 -0.37 -39.23 -0.63
CA GLY A 238 -1.52 -38.69 -1.36
C GLY A 238 -1.32 -38.76 -2.88
N ILE A 239 -0.13 -38.39 -3.39
CA ILE A 239 0.22 -38.51 -4.81
C ILE A 239 0.16 -39.96 -5.27
N ARG A 240 0.76 -40.91 -4.53
CA ARG A 240 0.72 -42.34 -4.90
C ARG A 240 -0.71 -42.83 -5.01
N ARG A 241 -1.55 -42.48 -4.03
CA ARG A 241 -2.96 -42.86 -4.00
C ARG A 241 -3.75 -42.26 -5.15
N ALA A 242 -3.50 -40.98 -5.46
CA ALA A 242 -4.13 -40.29 -6.58
C ALA A 242 -3.76 -40.96 -7.91
N VAL A 243 -2.46 -41.21 -8.18
CA VAL A 243 -2.01 -41.88 -9.42
C VAL A 243 -2.53 -43.32 -9.50
N GLN A 244 -2.57 -44.06 -8.40
CA GLN A 244 -3.12 -45.43 -8.38
C GLN A 244 -4.60 -45.47 -8.75
N VAL A 245 -5.38 -44.47 -8.32
CA VAL A 245 -6.83 -44.41 -8.56
C VAL A 245 -7.16 -43.79 -9.91
N VAL A 246 -6.49 -42.71 -10.27
CA VAL A 246 -6.79 -41.91 -11.48
C VAL A 246 -6.07 -42.47 -12.71
N GLY A 247 -4.91 -43.09 -12.52
CA GLY A 247 -4.02 -43.54 -13.59
C GLY A 247 -2.94 -42.51 -13.93
N ARG A 248 -2.10 -42.85 -14.92
CA ARG A 248 -0.98 -42.01 -15.37
C ARG A 248 -1.40 -40.73 -16.09
N ASP A 249 -2.63 -40.71 -16.61
CA ASP A 249 -3.22 -39.55 -17.28
C ASP A 249 -3.88 -38.56 -16.31
N ILE A 250 -3.50 -38.59 -15.03
CA ILE A 250 -3.95 -37.62 -14.02
C ILE A 250 -3.56 -36.20 -14.44
N GLY A 251 -4.54 -35.30 -14.45
CA GLY A 251 -4.39 -33.95 -15.01
C GLY A 251 -3.58 -32.99 -14.13
N ALA A 252 -3.81 -33.02 -12.82
CA ALA A 252 -3.07 -32.20 -11.87
C ALA A 252 -3.18 -32.70 -10.41
N VAL A 253 -2.18 -32.36 -9.60
CA VAL A 253 -2.22 -32.44 -8.13
C VAL A 253 -2.10 -31.03 -7.53
N ARG A 254 -2.76 -30.79 -6.38
CA ARG A 254 -2.64 -29.54 -5.61
C ARG A 254 -1.91 -29.77 -4.29
N ILE A 255 -0.94 -28.90 -3.98
CA ILE A 255 -0.19 -28.84 -2.72
C ILE A 255 -0.46 -27.47 -2.09
N ASP A 256 -0.96 -27.45 -0.86
CA ASP A 256 -1.45 -26.26 -0.14
C ASP A 256 -0.66 -25.99 1.16
N SER A 257 0.31 -26.83 1.51
CA SER A 257 0.99 -26.80 2.81
C SER A 257 2.49 -27.14 2.75
N GLY A 258 3.20 -26.72 3.80
CA GLY A 258 4.63 -26.97 3.98
C GLY A 258 5.56 -26.12 3.11
N ASN A 259 6.83 -26.54 2.99
CA ASN A 259 7.79 -25.88 2.11
C ASN A 259 7.47 -26.23 0.64
N LEU A 260 6.76 -25.34 -0.05
CA LEU A 260 6.29 -25.53 -1.43
C LEU A 260 7.42 -25.84 -2.43
N LEU A 261 8.62 -25.25 -2.27
CA LEU A 261 9.77 -25.55 -3.13
C LEU A 261 10.19 -27.02 -2.96
N ALA A 262 10.47 -27.42 -1.73
CA ALA A 262 10.91 -28.78 -1.46
C ALA A 262 9.80 -29.83 -1.75
N ALA A 263 8.55 -29.49 -1.50
CA ALA A 263 7.39 -30.33 -1.76
C ALA A 263 7.17 -30.54 -3.26
N SER A 264 7.22 -29.48 -4.08
CA SER A 264 7.06 -29.58 -5.53
C SER A 264 8.17 -30.41 -6.19
N ILE A 265 9.43 -30.24 -5.78
CA ILE A 265 10.56 -31.05 -6.27
C ILE A 265 10.33 -32.54 -6.01
N ARG A 266 9.96 -32.89 -4.76
CA ARG A 266 9.68 -34.30 -4.41
C ARG A 266 8.44 -34.83 -5.12
N ALA A 267 7.40 -34.00 -5.27
CA ALA A 267 6.18 -34.36 -5.99
C ALA A 267 6.47 -34.65 -7.45
N ARG A 268 7.24 -33.80 -8.14
CA ARG A 268 7.63 -34.00 -9.54
C ARG A 268 8.40 -35.29 -9.73
N ALA A 269 9.45 -35.52 -8.94
CA ALA A 269 10.25 -36.74 -9.00
C ALA A 269 9.39 -38.01 -8.78
N LEU A 270 8.44 -37.95 -7.83
CA LEU A 270 7.53 -39.06 -7.57
C LEU A 270 6.56 -39.29 -8.73
N LEU A 271 5.90 -38.24 -9.25
CA LEU A 271 5.00 -38.35 -10.39
C LEU A 271 5.71 -38.96 -11.61
N ASP A 272 6.95 -38.54 -11.89
CA ASP A 272 7.76 -39.08 -12.98
C ASP A 272 8.06 -40.57 -12.76
N SER A 273 8.46 -40.96 -11.54
CA SER A 273 8.72 -42.37 -11.21
C SER A 273 7.48 -43.28 -11.36
N LEU A 274 6.28 -42.71 -11.23
CA LEU A 274 5.01 -43.42 -11.42
C LEU A 274 4.55 -43.43 -12.89
N GLY A 275 5.24 -42.69 -13.77
CA GLY A 275 4.92 -42.50 -15.18
C GLY A 275 3.82 -41.47 -15.45
N ALA A 276 3.57 -40.55 -14.51
CA ALA A 276 2.61 -39.45 -14.61
C ALA A 276 3.32 -38.13 -14.97
N GLU A 277 4.21 -38.17 -15.97
CA GLU A 277 5.10 -37.06 -16.37
C GLU A 277 4.34 -35.79 -16.76
N ASN A 278 3.14 -35.94 -17.33
CA ASN A 278 2.30 -34.81 -17.76
C ASN A 278 1.39 -34.24 -16.65
N CYS A 279 1.40 -34.84 -15.45
CA CYS A 279 0.58 -34.35 -14.34
C CYS A 279 1.08 -32.98 -13.88
N ARG A 280 0.21 -31.97 -13.91
CA ARG A 280 0.56 -30.62 -13.45
C ARG A 280 0.63 -30.52 -11.93
N ILE A 281 1.47 -29.63 -11.41
CA ILE A 281 1.55 -29.29 -9.99
C ILE A 281 0.95 -27.90 -9.78
N VAL A 282 -0.12 -27.82 -9.00
CA VAL A 282 -0.75 -26.58 -8.57
C VAL A 282 -0.30 -26.28 -7.14
N ALA A 283 0.36 -25.15 -6.92
CA ALA A 283 0.68 -24.66 -5.59
C ALA A 283 -0.38 -23.67 -5.11
N SER A 284 -0.86 -23.83 -3.88
CA SER A 284 -1.75 -22.88 -3.21
C SER A 284 -1.23 -22.52 -1.82
N GLY A 285 -1.73 -21.41 -1.27
CA GLY A 285 -1.37 -20.91 0.06
C GLY A 285 -1.34 -19.37 0.12
N ASP A 286 -0.71 -18.81 1.15
CA ASP A 286 -0.45 -17.38 1.30
C ASP A 286 0.73 -16.95 0.40
N LEU A 287 0.54 -17.15 -0.91
CA LEU A 287 1.46 -16.74 -1.96
C LEU A 287 1.22 -15.27 -2.32
N ASP A 288 2.31 -14.52 -2.46
CA ASP A 288 2.35 -13.18 -3.05
C ASP A 288 3.38 -13.12 -4.19
N GLU A 289 3.62 -11.94 -4.74
CA GLU A 289 4.61 -11.73 -5.81
C GLU A 289 6.04 -12.03 -5.38
N PHE A 290 6.39 -11.87 -4.10
CA PHE A 290 7.74 -12.17 -3.62
C PHE A 290 7.95 -13.66 -3.53
N ARG A 291 6.97 -14.37 -2.95
CA ARG A 291 7.02 -15.82 -2.80
C ARG A 291 6.97 -16.53 -4.15
N VAL A 292 6.22 -16.02 -5.12
CA VAL A 292 6.24 -16.56 -6.49
C VAL A 292 7.60 -16.30 -7.16
N ALA A 293 8.18 -15.12 -6.99
CA ALA A 293 9.52 -14.83 -7.52
C ALA A 293 10.55 -15.82 -6.96
N GLU A 294 10.57 -16.05 -5.64
CA GLU A 294 11.46 -17.03 -5.01
C GLU A 294 11.29 -18.45 -5.57
N LEU A 295 10.05 -18.87 -5.82
CA LEU A 295 9.76 -20.20 -6.36
C LEU A 295 10.19 -20.34 -7.82
N GLU A 296 9.95 -19.33 -8.66
CA GLU A 296 10.38 -19.35 -10.06
C GLU A 296 11.91 -19.21 -10.19
N ASP A 297 12.56 -18.37 -9.38
CA ASP A 297 14.03 -18.22 -9.35
C ASP A 297 14.72 -19.52 -8.91
N ALA A 298 14.10 -20.26 -7.99
CA ALA A 298 14.54 -21.59 -7.59
C ALA A 298 14.17 -22.70 -8.59
N ALA A 299 13.58 -22.35 -9.73
CA ALA A 299 13.09 -23.27 -10.76
C ALA A 299 12.18 -24.38 -10.19
N ALA A 300 11.30 -24.03 -9.24
CA ALA A 300 10.35 -24.95 -8.66
C ALA A 300 9.48 -25.58 -9.76
N PRO A 301 9.28 -26.92 -9.78
CA PRO A 301 8.42 -27.58 -10.76
C PRO A 301 6.94 -27.38 -10.38
N ILE A 302 6.47 -26.14 -10.56
CA ILE A 302 5.09 -25.71 -10.33
C ILE A 302 4.53 -25.22 -11.67
N ASP A 303 3.32 -25.66 -12.02
CA ASP A 303 2.67 -25.33 -13.28
C ASP A 303 1.60 -24.24 -13.14
N ALA A 304 1.05 -24.10 -11.93
CA ALA A 304 0.02 -23.12 -11.62
C ALA A 304 0.10 -22.63 -10.17
N TYR A 305 -0.25 -21.37 -9.95
CA TYR A 305 -0.40 -20.76 -8.62
C TYR A 305 -1.86 -20.41 -8.37
N LEU A 306 -2.40 -20.90 -7.25
CA LEU A 306 -3.72 -20.52 -6.75
C LEU A 306 -3.54 -19.64 -5.52
N MET A 307 -3.93 -18.37 -5.65
CA MET A 307 -3.71 -17.36 -4.63
C MET A 307 -5.01 -16.93 -3.97
N GLY A 308 -4.95 -16.80 -2.64
CA GLY A 308 -6.09 -16.42 -1.81
C GLY A 308 -5.90 -15.08 -1.12
N THR A 309 -5.57 -15.13 0.17
CA THR A 309 -5.56 -14.00 1.09
C THR A 309 -4.71 -12.84 0.59
N SER A 310 -3.42 -13.07 0.34
CA SER A 310 -2.47 -12.01 -0.04
C SER A 310 -2.92 -11.27 -1.30
N LEU A 311 -3.51 -11.96 -2.28
CA LEU A 311 -4.00 -11.31 -3.49
C LEU A 311 -5.18 -10.37 -3.23
N VAL A 312 -6.22 -10.85 -2.56
CA VAL A 312 -7.46 -10.08 -2.34
C VAL A 312 -7.32 -8.98 -1.27
N THR A 313 -6.20 -8.95 -0.55
CA THR A 313 -5.80 -7.88 0.37
C THR A 313 -4.72 -6.96 -0.22
N GLY A 314 -4.48 -7.03 -1.53
CA GLY A 314 -3.55 -6.13 -2.22
C GLY A 314 -2.08 -6.35 -1.86
N SER A 315 -1.72 -7.59 -1.52
CA SER A 315 -0.37 -8.02 -1.12
C SER A 315 0.18 -7.18 0.04
N GLY A 316 -0.55 -7.20 1.16
CA GLY A 316 -0.23 -6.41 2.35
C GLY A 316 -0.64 -4.94 2.28
N HIS A 317 -1.14 -4.48 1.13
CA HIS A 317 -1.61 -3.10 0.94
C HIS A 317 -3.08 -3.08 0.50
N PRO A 318 -4.05 -3.05 1.43
CA PRO A 318 -5.48 -3.17 1.11
C PRO A 318 -6.06 -1.94 0.40
N THR A 319 -5.26 -0.88 0.21
CA THR A 319 -5.63 0.37 -0.43
C THR A 319 -4.52 0.86 -1.36
N ALA A 320 -4.90 1.41 -2.50
CA ALA A 320 -4.00 2.07 -3.44
C ALA A 320 -3.56 3.48 -2.99
N SER A 321 -4.03 3.96 -1.84
CA SER A 321 -3.74 5.30 -1.29
C SER A 321 -4.16 6.46 -2.21
N VAL A 322 -5.19 6.24 -3.02
CA VAL A 322 -5.85 7.25 -3.83
C VAL A 322 -6.65 8.19 -2.93
N VAL A 323 -6.57 9.48 -3.21
CA VAL A 323 -7.33 10.55 -2.57
C VAL A 323 -8.11 11.33 -3.61
N TYR A 324 -9.26 11.88 -3.22
CA TYR A 324 -10.15 12.67 -4.08
C TYR A 324 -10.13 14.11 -3.60
N LYS A 325 -9.80 15.07 -4.46
CA LYS A 325 -9.55 16.46 -4.03
C LYS A 325 -10.10 17.46 -5.02
N LEU A 326 -10.73 18.52 -4.50
CA LEU A 326 -11.04 19.73 -5.26
C LEU A 326 -9.71 20.38 -5.69
N VAL A 327 -9.56 20.59 -6.99
CA VAL A 327 -8.37 21.21 -7.58
C VAL A 327 -8.68 22.52 -8.30
N ALA A 328 -9.92 22.73 -8.75
CA ALA A 328 -10.33 24.01 -9.31
C ALA A 328 -11.82 24.29 -9.06
N ILE A 329 -12.18 25.56 -8.94
CA ILE A 329 -13.57 26.01 -8.75
C ILE A 329 -13.77 27.40 -9.35
N THR A 330 -14.96 27.73 -9.84
CA THR A 330 -15.30 29.10 -10.26
C THR A 330 -15.68 29.98 -9.07
N ASP A 331 -15.37 31.28 -9.13
CA ASP A 331 -15.77 32.24 -8.09
C ASP A 331 -17.20 32.79 -8.27
N GLY A 332 -17.88 32.38 -9.34
CA GLY A 332 -19.25 32.75 -9.67
C GLY A 332 -19.61 32.32 -11.09
N ASP A 333 -20.83 32.65 -11.53
CA ASP A 333 -21.32 32.30 -12.86
C ASP A 333 -20.49 32.97 -13.96
N GLY A 334 -20.02 32.17 -14.92
CA GLY A 334 -19.21 32.63 -16.04
C GLY A 334 -17.75 33.01 -15.68
N ALA A 335 -17.36 32.91 -14.41
CA ALA A 335 -15.98 33.14 -13.99
C ALA A 335 -15.05 32.00 -14.48
N PRO A 336 -13.76 32.27 -14.76
CA PRO A 336 -12.81 31.21 -15.07
C PRO A 336 -12.60 30.29 -13.87
N LEU A 337 -12.14 29.06 -14.13
CA LEU A 337 -11.73 28.13 -13.08
C LEU A 337 -10.50 28.68 -12.35
N ARG A 338 -10.61 28.88 -11.04
CA ARG A 338 -9.50 29.23 -10.17
C ARG A 338 -8.89 27.96 -9.57
N ALA A 339 -7.57 27.83 -9.65
CA ALA A 339 -6.84 26.73 -9.02
C ALA A 339 -6.92 26.82 -7.49
N VAL A 340 -7.22 25.69 -6.84
CA VAL A 340 -7.26 25.53 -5.38
C VAL A 340 -6.48 24.29 -4.98
N GLY A 341 -5.88 24.32 -3.79
CA GLY A 341 -5.11 23.20 -3.29
C GLY A 341 -4.92 23.29 -1.79
N LYS A 342 -4.70 22.13 -1.16
CA LYS A 342 -4.30 22.06 0.25
C LYS A 342 -2.84 22.48 0.37
N LEU A 343 -2.53 23.36 1.32
CA LEU A 343 -1.17 23.85 1.59
C LEU A 343 -0.53 23.25 2.85
N SER A 344 -1.24 22.39 3.58
CA SER A 344 -0.71 21.80 4.80
C SER A 344 0.54 20.95 4.48
N PRO A 345 1.63 21.07 5.29
CA PRO A 345 2.84 20.28 5.12
C PRO A 345 2.55 18.78 4.98
N GLY A 346 3.24 18.11 4.05
CA GLY A 346 3.06 16.67 3.75
C GLY A 346 1.72 16.30 3.08
N LYS A 347 0.83 17.27 2.82
CA LYS A 347 -0.46 17.07 2.12
C LYS A 347 -0.68 18.10 1.01
N THR A 348 0.38 18.75 0.56
CA THR A 348 0.32 19.76 -0.51
C THR A 348 -0.32 19.16 -1.76
N THR A 349 -1.28 19.88 -2.34
CA THR A 349 -1.97 19.46 -3.56
C THR A 349 -1.80 20.55 -4.61
N VAL A 350 -1.32 20.21 -5.80
CA VAL A 350 -1.20 21.14 -6.92
C VAL A 350 -2.59 21.38 -7.51
N GLY A 351 -3.05 22.63 -7.40
CA GLY A 351 -4.35 23.04 -7.92
C GLY A 351 -4.36 23.15 -9.44
N GLY A 352 -5.56 23.38 -9.98
CA GLY A 352 -5.84 23.49 -11.40
C GLY A 352 -6.34 22.17 -11.99
N ARG A 353 -7.20 22.29 -13.01
CA ARG A 353 -7.63 21.18 -13.87
C ARG A 353 -6.43 20.70 -14.67
N LYS A 354 -5.96 19.49 -14.38
CA LYS A 354 -4.78 18.93 -15.04
C LYS A 354 -5.17 18.11 -16.26
N GLN A 355 -4.23 18.03 -17.19
CA GLN A 355 -4.16 16.99 -18.19
C GLN A 355 -2.82 16.27 -18.02
N VAL A 356 -2.72 15.08 -18.58
CA VAL A 356 -1.57 14.20 -18.37
C VAL A 356 -1.14 13.57 -19.68
N HIS A 357 0.16 13.49 -19.88
CA HIS A 357 0.77 12.80 -21.01
C HIS A 357 1.93 11.96 -20.50
N ARG A 358 2.05 10.73 -20.99
CA ARG A 358 3.18 9.86 -20.68
C ARG A 358 4.19 9.88 -21.82
N THR A 359 5.40 10.33 -21.51
CA THR A 359 6.49 10.37 -22.49
C THR A 359 7.24 9.05 -22.55
N VAL A 360 7.89 8.80 -23.69
CA VAL A 360 8.79 7.66 -23.87
C VAL A 360 10.24 8.13 -24.02
N ASP A 361 11.19 7.32 -23.57
CA ASP A 361 12.61 7.54 -23.83
C ASP A 361 13.03 7.02 -25.21
N ALA A 362 14.33 7.11 -25.52
CA ALA A 362 14.89 6.69 -26.80
C ALA A 362 14.79 5.17 -27.04
N ASP A 363 14.66 4.38 -25.97
CA ASP A 363 14.53 2.92 -26.02
C ASP A 363 13.06 2.48 -26.11
N GLY A 364 12.12 3.42 -26.03
CA GLY A 364 10.68 3.17 -26.11
C GLY A 364 10.03 2.85 -24.77
N TYR A 365 10.73 3.01 -23.64
CA TYR A 365 10.14 2.83 -22.30
C TYR A 365 9.51 4.12 -21.79
N TRP A 366 8.53 3.98 -20.90
CA TRP A 366 7.92 5.08 -20.17
C TRP A 366 8.98 5.85 -19.40
N ARG A 367 9.02 7.17 -19.63
CA ARG A 367 10.04 8.05 -19.05
C ARG A 367 9.50 8.95 -17.97
N ALA A 368 8.38 9.62 -18.22
CA ALA A 368 7.79 10.57 -17.28
C ALA A 368 6.26 10.66 -17.44
N GLU A 369 5.58 10.86 -16.31
CA GLU A 369 4.18 11.23 -16.22
C GLU A 369 4.09 12.76 -16.17
N VAL A 370 3.82 13.39 -17.30
CA VAL A 370 3.86 14.86 -17.46
C VAL A 370 2.49 15.46 -17.17
N LEU A 371 2.39 16.23 -16.10
CA LEU A 371 1.19 16.95 -15.68
C LEU A 371 1.29 18.43 -16.09
N SER A 372 0.26 18.92 -16.77
CA SER A 372 0.17 20.31 -17.23
C SER A 372 -1.25 20.86 -17.09
N PRO A 373 -1.46 22.19 -17.14
CA PRO A 373 -2.80 22.75 -17.20
C PRO A 373 -3.56 22.22 -18.41
N ALA A 374 -4.85 21.94 -18.21
CA ALA A 374 -5.75 21.56 -19.28
C ALA A 374 -5.71 22.52 -20.47
N GLY A 375 -5.64 21.98 -21.70
CA GLY A 375 -5.66 22.75 -22.94
C GLY A 375 -4.28 23.15 -23.45
N MET A 376 -3.20 22.85 -22.72
CA MET A 376 -1.83 22.94 -23.24
C MET A 376 -1.59 21.82 -24.28
N ALA A 377 -0.75 22.03 -25.29
CA ALA A 377 -0.39 20.93 -26.19
C ALA A 377 0.51 19.92 -25.45
N GLY A 378 0.18 18.63 -25.54
CA GLY A 378 1.03 17.56 -25.01
C GLY A 378 2.35 17.43 -25.77
N PRO A 379 3.39 16.82 -25.16
CA PRO A 379 4.62 16.51 -25.87
C PRO A 379 4.34 15.63 -27.11
N ALA A 380 5.01 15.93 -28.23
CA ALA A 380 4.82 15.15 -29.45
C ALA A 380 5.21 13.67 -29.25
N GLY A 381 4.36 12.76 -29.72
CA GLY A 381 4.59 11.31 -29.60
C GLY A 381 4.38 10.75 -28.19
N SER A 382 3.81 11.52 -27.27
CA SER A 382 3.41 11.03 -25.95
C SER A 382 2.09 10.24 -26.00
N HIS A 383 1.90 9.38 -25.00
CA HIS A 383 0.66 8.65 -24.76
C HIS A 383 -0.29 9.49 -23.90
N ASP A 384 -1.55 9.63 -24.30
CA ASP A 384 -2.61 10.20 -23.46
C ASP A 384 -3.34 9.05 -22.74
N PRO A 385 -3.17 8.91 -21.41
CA PRO A 385 -3.82 7.85 -20.67
C PRO A 385 -5.29 8.16 -20.33
N GLN A 386 -5.79 9.39 -20.56
CA GLN A 386 -7.17 9.76 -20.23
C GLN A 386 -8.14 9.49 -21.38
N VAL A 387 -9.31 8.98 -21.02
CA VAL A 387 -10.48 8.84 -21.90
C VAL A 387 -11.69 9.55 -21.27
N LEU A 388 -12.66 9.91 -22.11
CA LEU A 388 -13.96 10.42 -21.64
C LEU A 388 -14.81 9.25 -21.15
N LEU A 389 -15.10 9.22 -19.86
CA LEU A 389 -15.84 8.14 -19.19
C LEU A 389 -17.34 8.44 -19.14
N MET A 390 -17.71 9.67 -18.80
CA MET A 390 -19.09 10.17 -18.82
C MET A 390 -19.12 11.59 -19.39
N ALA A 391 -20.17 11.89 -20.14
CA ALA A 391 -20.42 13.20 -20.75
C ALA A 391 -21.82 13.67 -20.35
N GLY A 392 -21.93 14.78 -19.62
CA GLY A 392 -23.21 15.34 -19.19
C GLY A 392 -24.06 14.36 -18.37
N GLY A 393 -23.44 13.55 -17.51
CA GLY A 393 -24.11 12.52 -16.71
C GLY A 393 -24.45 11.22 -17.45
N GLU A 394 -24.14 11.11 -18.74
CA GLU A 394 -24.38 9.91 -19.55
C GLU A 394 -23.06 9.16 -19.82
N ARG A 395 -23.12 7.83 -19.80
CA ARG A 395 -21.94 6.99 -20.05
C ARG A 395 -21.40 7.16 -21.47
N ALA A 396 -20.11 7.46 -21.55
CA ALA A 396 -19.37 7.60 -22.81
C ALA A 396 -18.34 6.48 -23.02
N TRP A 397 -18.00 5.74 -21.96
CA TRP A 397 -17.03 4.64 -22.00
C TRP A 397 -17.64 3.33 -21.52
N GLN A 398 -17.26 2.26 -22.20
CA GLN A 398 -17.52 0.89 -21.77
C GLN A 398 -16.26 0.07 -22.04
N ASP A 399 -15.77 -0.63 -21.02
CA ASP A 399 -14.63 -1.53 -21.15
C ASP A 399 -15.03 -2.96 -20.79
N ASP A 400 -14.32 -3.92 -21.36
CA ASP A 400 -14.45 -5.33 -21.06
C ASP A 400 -13.23 -5.80 -20.25
N PRO A 401 -13.39 -6.60 -19.17
CA PRO A 401 -12.25 -7.05 -18.38
C PRO A 401 -11.17 -7.79 -19.17
N ALA A 402 -11.49 -8.48 -20.28
CA ALA A 402 -10.47 -9.10 -21.12
C ALA A 402 -9.71 -8.06 -21.95
N ALA A 403 -10.38 -7.03 -22.45
CA ALA A 403 -9.72 -5.90 -23.12
C ALA A 403 -8.82 -5.11 -22.15
N ALA A 404 -9.28 -4.85 -20.93
CA ALA A 404 -8.51 -4.23 -19.86
C ALA A 404 -7.29 -5.08 -19.45
N ARG A 405 -7.42 -6.41 -19.41
CA ARG A 405 -6.29 -7.32 -19.19
C ARG A 405 -5.20 -7.17 -20.27
N LEU A 406 -5.59 -7.12 -21.54
CA LEU A 406 -4.64 -6.92 -22.65
C LEU A 406 -3.97 -5.56 -22.55
N ARG A 407 -4.72 -4.51 -22.19
CA ARG A 407 -4.18 -3.17 -21.92
C ARG A 407 -3.15 -3.20 -20.80
N CYS A 408 -3.46 -3.85 -19.67
CA CYS A 408 -2.51 -3.99 -18.56
C CYS A 408 -1.22 -4.69 -18.99
N ALA A 409 -1.32 -5.75 -19.78
CA ALA A 409 -0.15 -6.43 -20.32
C ALA A 409 0.68 -5.51 -21.23
N GLU A 410 0.04 -4.78 -22.15
CA GLU A 410 0.68 -3.83 -23.06
C GLU A 410 1.35 -2.68 -22.30
N ARG A 411 0.65 -2.04 -21.36
CA ARG A 411 1.18 -0.88 -20.61
C ARG A 411 2.35 -1.27 -19.73
N ARG A 412 2.36 -2.48 -19.14
CA ARG A 412 3.52 -2.99 -18.41
C ARG A 412 4.72 -3.26 -19.31
N GLN A 413 4.54 -3.55 -20.60
CA GLN A 413 5.69 -3.69 -21.51
C GLN A 413 6.43 -2.37 -21.77
N GLY A 414 5.78 -1.23 -21.54
CA GLY A 414 6.46 0.06 -21.57
C GLY A 414 7.29 0.36 -20.33
N LEU A 415 7.23 -0.46 -19.26
CA LEU A 415 8.16 -0.34 -18.13
C LEU A 415 9.47 -1.06 -18.44
N ARG A 416 10.56 -0.62 -17.82
CA ARG A 416 11.83 -1.34 -17.90
C ARG A 416 11.70 -2.71 -17.23
N PRO A 417 12.38 -3.77 -17.74
CA PRO A 417 12.29 -5.10 -17.15
C PRO A 417 12.58 -5.14 -15.64
N GLU A 418 13.58 -4.37 -15.19
CA GLU A 418 13.98 -4.27 -13.78
C GLU A 418 12.88 -3.67 -12.90
N ASP A 419 12.04 -2.78 -13.42
CA ASP A 419 10.93 -2.15 -12.68
C ASP A 419 9.74 -3.09 -12.47
N ARG A 420 9.71 -4.18 -13.25
CA ARG A 420 8.68 -5.22 -13.17
C ARG A 420 9.05 -6.33 -12.20
N VAL A 421 10.28 -6.35 -11.70
CA VAL A 421 10.72 -7.29 -10.67
C VAL A 421 10.30 -6.78 -9.29
N PRO A 422 9.53 -7.55 -8.49
CA PRO A 422 9.17 -7.19 -7.13
C PRO A 422 10.41 -6.91 -6.28
N HIS A 423 10.41 -5.79 -5.57
CA HIS A 423 11.48 -5.45 -4.63
C HIS A 423 10.88 -4.64 -3.46
N PRO A 424 11.15 -4.99 -2.19
CA PRO A 424 10.47 -4.40 -1.04
C PRO A 424 10.72 -2.89 -0.88
N ARG A 425 11.84 -2.38 -1.42
CA ARG A 425 12.20 -0.95 -1.38
C ARG A 425 12.12 -0.25 -2.74
N ARG A 426 11.36 -0.79 -3.69
CA ARG A 426 11.17 -0.19 -5.02
C ARG A 426 10.49 1.18 -4.90
N SER A 427 11.05 2.18 -5.59
CA SER A 427 10.42 3.48 -5.84
C SER A 427 9.58 3.46 -7.12
N PRO A 428 8.65 4.40 -7.32
CA PRO A 428 7.91 4.52 -8.57
C PRO A 428 8.86 4.58 -9.78
N ALA A 429 8.58 3.79 -10.82
CA ALA A 429 9.43 3.64 -12.00
C ALA A 429 9.40 4.87 -12.90
N VAL A 430 8.24 5.51 -13.00
CA VAL A 430 8.03 6.70 -13.83
C VAL A 430 7.83 7.90 -12.91
N PRO A 431 8.76 8.87 -12.90
CA PRO A 431 8.60 10.10 -12.13
C PRO A 431 7.53 11.01 -12.72
N THR A 432 6.95 11.84 -11.87
CA THR A 432 5.97 12.86 -12.25
C THR A 432 6.68 14.18 -12.52
N GLU A 433 6.45 14.75 -13.69
CA GLU A 433 6.98 16.06 -14.08
C GLU A 433 5.85 17.08 -14.18
N TRP A 434 6.03 18.25 -13.58
CA TRP A 434 5.05 19.33 -13.58
C TRP A 434 5.45 20.42 -14.56
N VAL A 435 4.58 20.74 -15.52
CA VAL A 435 4.87 21.72 -16.59
C VAL A 435 3.80 22.81 -16.57
N GLY A 436 4.21 24.06 -16.36
CA GLY A 436 3.32 25.23 -16.45
C GLY A 436 2.25 25.29 -15.36
N MET A 437 2.38 24.51 -14.28
CA MET A 437 1.46 24.54 -13.15
C MET A 437 1.80 25.71 -12.23
N GLU A 438 0.81 26.55 -11.93
CA GLU A 438 0.96 27.64 -10.96
C GLU A 438 0.77 27.11 -9.53
N ALA A 439 1.38 27.79 -8.56
CA ALA A 439 1.11 27.52 -7.15
C ALA A 439 -0.38 27.81 -6.86
N PRO A 440 -1.10 26.90 -6.17
CA PRO A 440 -2.50 27.13 -5.86
C PRO A 440 -2.65 28.40 -5.02
N ALA A 441 -3.65 29.24 -5.34
CA ALA A 441 -4.02 30.35 -4.49
C ALA A 441 -4.54 29.79 -3.16
N ALA A 442 -3.98 30.27 -2.04
CA ALA A 442 -4.56 29.98 -0.73
C ALA A 442 -5.99 30.53 -0.71
N THR A 443 -6.95 29.74 -0.21
CA THR A 443 -8.18 30.36 0.33
C THR A 443 -7.73 31.22 1.50
N GLU A 444 -7.72 32.54 1.32
CA GLU A 444 -7.30 33.49 2.34
C GLU A 444 -8.07 33.21 3.63
N SER A 445 -7.35 32.87 4.71
CA SER A 445 -7.91 32.97 6.04
C SER A 445 -8.12 34.46 6.30
N SER A 446 -9.36 34.93 6.24
CA SER A 446 -9.71 36.32 6.57
C SER A 446 -9.50 36.56 8.07
N ASN A 447 -8.26 36.80 8.48
CA ASN A 447 -7.92 37.37 9.77
C ASN A 447 -7.01 38.58 9.51
N GLY A 448 -7.62 39.76 9.57
CA GLY A 448 -7.07 40.99 10.15
C GLY A 448 -5.73 41.53 9.62
N GLU A 449 -5.84 42.54 8.76
CA GLU A 449 -5.01 43.76 8.71
C GLU A 449 -3.48 43.66 8.89
N GLY A 450 -2.78 43.91 7.79
CA GLY A 450 -1.71 44.90 7.77
C GLY A 450 -0.31 44.42 8.14
N ARG A 451 0.40 43.85 7.15
CA ARG A 451 1.82 44.15 6.92
C ARG A 451 2.18 43.87 5.47
N GLN A 452 2.45 44.94 4.75
CA GLN A 452 3.01 44.93 3.41
C GLN A 452 4.39 44.24 3.45
N SER A 453 4.58 43.20 2.65
CA SER A 453 5.93 42.82 2.20
C SER A 453 5.94 42.81 0.68
N THR A 454 6.67 43.76 0.12
CA THR A 454 6.97 43.90 -1.30
C THR A 454 7.63 42.65 -1.86
N SER A 455 7.08 42.18 -2.98
CA SER A 455 7.65 41.18 -3.87
C SER A 455 9.01 41.62 -4.42
N ALA A 456 10.00 40.73 -4.40
CA ALA A 456 11.17 40.79 -5.28
C ALA A 456 11.40 39.41 -5.91
N GLN A 457 11.21 39.35 -7.23
CA GLN A 457 11.59 38.23 -8.07
C GLN A 457 13.12 38.06 -8.11
N GLY A 458 13.55 36.81 -8.03
CA GLY A 458 14.59 36.23 -8.89
C GLY A 458 16.03 36.72 -8.76
N ALA A 459 16.86 35.96 -8.06
CA ALA A 459 18.22 35.64 -8.49
C ALA A 459 18.76 34.45 -7.70
N ARG A 460 19.10 33.37 -8.41
CA ARG A 460 20.02 32.34 -7.88
C ARG A 460 21.38 33.01 -7.68
N HIS A 461 21.86 33.08 -6.45
CA HIS A 461 23.27 33.26 -6.12
C HIS A 461 23.64 32.44 -4.89
N ALA A 462 24.78 31.79 -5.00
CA ALA A 462 25.41 30.95 -4.00
C ALA A 462 25.86 31.78 -2.78
N GLY A 463 25.76 31.16 -1.59
CA GLY A 463 26.52 31.55 -0.40
C GLY A 463 25.70 31.94 0.83
N GLY A 464 25.44 30.97 1.71
CA GLY A 464 25.69 31.05 3.16
C GLY A 464 24.77 31.91 4.03
N GLU A 465 23.75 31.29 4.61
CA GLU A 465 23.59 31.24 6.06
C GLU A 465 23.60 29.75 6.46
N ASP A 466 24.38 29.40 7.47
CA ASP A 466 24.66 28.02 7.90
C ASP A 466 23.41 27.44 8.58
N GLU A 467 22.43 26.98 7.79
CA GLU A 467 21.30 26.20 8.32
C GLU A 467 21.87 24.91 8.93
N MET A 468 21.86 24.88 10.26
CA MET A 468 22.36 23.77 11.06
C MET A 468 21.67 22.47 10.65
N GLN A 469 22.42 21.57 10.01
CA GLN A 469 21.90 20.27 9.58
C GLN A 469 21.53 19.42 10.81
N LYS A 470 20.29 18.96 10.87
CA LYS A 470 19.72 18.24 12.02
C LYS A 470 19.24 16.85 11.63
N ALA A 471 19.55 15.85 12.46
CA ALA A 471 19.08 14.48 12.26
C ALA A 471 18.13 14.00 13.38
N LEU A 472 17.27 13.03 13.05
CA LEU A 472 16.54 12.22 14.02
C LEU A 472 17.15 10.83 14.07
N ILE A 473 17.46 10.33 15.28
CA ILE A 473 17.92 8.97 15.53
C ILE A 473 16.79 8.18 16.21
N ILE A 474 16.30 7.15 15.54
CA ILE A 474 15.24 6.25 16.03
C ILE A 474 15.90 4.97 16.57
N VAL A 475 15.76 4.74 17.86
CA VAL A 475 16.47 3.66 18.56
C VAL A 475 15.58 2.43 18.76
N ASP A 476 15.99 1.32 18.17
CA ASP A 476 15.52 -0.05 18.46
C ASP A 476 14.00 -0.27 18.50
N VAL A 477 13.26 0.33 17.57
CA VAL A 477 11.80 0.14 17.46
C VAL A 477 11.47 -1.18 16.72
N GLN A 478 11.96 -2.30 17.28
CA GLN A 478 11.83 -3.65 16.71
C GLN A 478 10.70 -4.46 17.36
N ASN A 479 10.23 -5.50 16.66
CA ASN A 479 9.12 -6.34 17.11
C ASN A 479 9.40 -6.98 18.49
N ASP A 480 10.63 -7.40 18.75
CA ASP A 480 10.98 -8.01 20.04
C ASP A 480 10.91 -7.04 21.22
N PHE A 481 11.03 -5.74 20.97
CA PHE A 481 10.92 -4.69 21.99
C PHE A 481 9.49 -4.12 22.12
N CYS A 482 8.57 -4.50 21.23
CA CYS A 482 7.17 -4.11 21.32
C CYS A 482 6.34 -5.22 21.99
N GLU A 483 5.12 -4.89 22.42
CA GLU A 483 4.26 -5.83 23.13
C GLU A 483 3.99 -7.09 22.30
N GLY A 484 4.25 -8.25 22.90
CA GLY A 484 4.22 -9.56 22.24
C GLY A 484 5.60 -10.06 21.76
N GLY A 485 6.63 -9.21 21.84
CA GLY A 485 8.03 -9.54 21.59
C GLY A 485 8.73 -10.28 22.74
N SER A 486 9.91 -10.83 22.45
CA SER A 486 10.70 -11.61 23.43
C SER A 486 11.33 -10.78 24.55
N LEU A 487 11.49 -9.46 24.36
CA LEU A 487 12.00 -8.50 25.34
C LEU A 487 11.17 -7.21 25.32
N ALA A 488 9.85 -7.37 25.38
CA ALA A 488 8.91 -6.27 25.19
C ALA A 488 9.01 -5.18 26.28
N VAL A 489 8.91 -3.93 25.86
CA VAL A 489 8.72 -2.75 26.72
C VAL A 489 7.27 -2.28 26.60
N GLU A 490 6.61 -2.03 27.73
CA GLU A 490 5.24 -1.52 27.74
C GLU A 490 5.18 -0.12 27.09
N GLY A 491 4.27 0.06 26.13
CA GLY A 491 4.17 1.28 25.32
C GLY A 491 4.97 1.24 24.02
N GLY A 492 5.67 0.14 23.70
CA GLY A 492 6.49 0.02 22.49
C GLY A 492 5.70 0.25 21.18
N HIS A 493 4.51 -0.35 21.04
CA HIS A 493 3.63 -0.12 19.89
C HIS A 493 3.15 1.33 19.80
N ALA A 494 2.86 1.96 20.94
CA ALA A 494 2.42 3.35 21.00
C ALA A 494 3.55 4.31 20.62
N VAL A 495 4.77 4.05 21.08
CA VAL A 495 5.96 4.80 20.68
C VAL A 495 6.21 4.68 19.18
N ALA A 496 6.14 3.48 18.62
CA ALA A 496 6.29 3.26 17.18
C ALA A 496 5.29 4.11 16.35
N SER A 497 4.02 4.16 16.78
CA SER A 497 3.02 5.03 16.17
C SER A 497 3.33 6.52 16.39
N SER A 498 3.74 6.91 17.60
CA SER A 498 4.05 8.32 17.91
C SER A 498 5.23 8.86 17.11
N ILE A 499 6.26 8.03 16.86
CA ILE A 499 7.42 8.38 16.03
C ILE A 499 6.99 8.50 14.57
N THR A 500 6.10 7.62 14.10
CA THR A 500 5.49 7.73 12.77
C THR A 500 4.73 9.05 12.62
N ASP A 501 4.01 9.49 13.65
CA ASP A 501 3.30 10.77 13.65
C ASP A 501 4.26 11.98 13.74
N LEU A 502 5.32 11.88 14.55
CA LEU A 502 6.36 12.91 14.71
C LEU A 502 7.07 13.18 13.38
N VAL A 503 7.52 12.12 12.71
CA VAL A 503 8.24 12.22 11.43
C VAL A 503 7.27 12.45 10.29
N GLY A 504 6.02 12.02 10.41
CA GLY A 504 5.09 11.92 9.30
C GLY A 504 5.64 11.02 8.18
N LEU A 505 4.93 11.00 7.05
CA LEU A 505 5.30 10.14 5.92
C LEU A 505 6.36 10.74 4.98
N ASP A 506 6.76 12.01 5.17
CA ASP A 506 7.67 12.76 4.28
C ASP A 506 8.65 13.70 5.02
N ARG A 507 9.08 13.38 6.27
CA ARG A 507 9.90 14.25 7.14
C ARG A 507 9.22 15.57 7.50
N ALA A 508 8.42 15.54 8.57
CA ALA A 508 7.57 16.60 9.07
C ALA A 508 8.23 17.99 9.00
N GLY A 509 7.73 18.82 8.08
CA GLY A 509 7.97 20.26 8.05
C GLY A 509 9.41 20.72 7.81
N GLY A 510 10.31 19.85 7.33
CA GLY A 510 11.73 20.19 7.18
C GLY A 510 12.49 20.28 8.51
N ARG A 511 11.97 19.68 9.59
CA ARG A 511 12.63 19.69 10.92
C ARG A 511 13.92 18.86 10.97
N TYR A 512 14.01 17.82 10.14
CA TYR A 512 15.16 16.93 10.07
C TYR A 512 15.60 16.79 8.63
N ASP A 513 16.87 17.05 8.37
CA ASP A 513 17.53 16.78 7.10
C ASP A 513 17.71 15.27 6.91
N TYR A 514 17.98 14.55 8.00
CA TYR A 514 18.20 13.11 8.01
C TYR A 514 17.38 12.40 9.09
N VAL A 515 16.84 11.23 8.76
CA VAL A 515 16.16 10.32 9.69
C VAL A 515 16.82 8.97 9.58
N VAL A 516 17.51 8.55 10.63
CA VAL A 516 18.21 7.26 10.70
C VAL A 516 17.63 6.42 11.82
N ALA A 517 17.80 5.11 11.73
CA ALA A 517 17.42 4.20 12.81
C ALA A 517 18.57 3.27 13.19
N SER A 518 18.56 2.78 14.42
CA SER A 518 19.39 1.66 14.84
C SER A 518 18.55 0.39 15.04
N LYS A 519 19.24 -0.75 14.98
CA LYS A 519 18.69 -2.06 15.27
C LYS A 519 19.69 -2.88 16.05
N ASP A 520 19.22 -3.54 17.08
CA ASP A 520 19.87 -4.76 17.55
C ASP A 520 19.80 -5.83 16.46
N TRP A 521 20.97 -6.37 16.14
CA TRP A 521 21.15 -7.31 15.04
C TRP A 521 22.13 -8.41 15.42
N HIS A 522 21.75 -9.23 16.40
CA HIS A 522 22.62 -10.22 16.97
C HIS A 522 22.83 -11.43 16.04
N ILE A 523 24.06 -11.63 15.58
CA ILE A 523 24.47 -12.80 14.78
C ILE A 523 24.95 -13.89 15.73
N ASP A 524 25.88 -13.55 16.61
CA ASP A 524 26.38 -14.41 17.68
C ASP A 524 26.91 -13.54 18.84
N PRO A 525 26.03 -13.03 19.72
CA PRO A 525 26.39 -12.03 20.71
C PRO A 525 26.99 -12.65 21.99
N GLY A 526 27.23 -13.96 22.00
CA GLY A 526 27.83 -14.68 23.13
C GLY A 526 27.01 -14.59 24.41
N GLU A 527 27.66 -14.18 25.50
CA GLU A 527 27.08 -14.09 26.86
C GLU A 527 25.95 -13.05 26.99
N HIS A 528 25.72 -12.24 25.96
CA HIS A 528 24.58 -11.33 25.91
C HIS A 528 23.25 -12.09 25.98
N TYR A 529 23.16 -13.29 25.40
CA TYR A 529 22.02 -14.17 25.59
C TYR A 529 22.25 -15.08 26.80
N ALA A 530 21.22 -15.21 27.62
CA ALA A 530 21.19 -16.22 28.67
C ALA A 530 21.39 -17.61 28.06
N ALA A 531 22.22 -18.44 28.72
CA ALA A 531 22.49 -19.80 28.25
C ALA A 531 21.19 -20.60 28.16
N ALA A 532 21.08 -21.49 27.18
CA ALA A 532 19.88 -22.28 26.95
C ALA A 532 19.42 -23.00 28.24
N GLY A 533 18.18 -22.72 28.67
CA GLY A 533 17.60 -23.29 29.89
C GLY A 533 17.93 -22.53 31.19
N THR A 534 18.59 -21.37 31.12
CA THR A 534 18.80 -20.46 32.24
C THR A 534 17.94 -19.20 32.09
N ASN A 535 17.62 -18.55 33.22
CA ASN A 535 16.94 -17.27 33.19
C ASN A 535 17.95 -16.13 33.00
N PRO A 536 17.64 -15.11 32.19
CA PRO A 536 18.44 -13.89 32.11
C PRO A 536 18.46 -13.16 33.45
N ASP A 537 19.58 -12.49 33.74
CA ASP A 537 19.73 -11.64 34.92
C ASP A 537 19.21 -10.20 34.70
N PHE A 538 18.91 -9.82 33.44
CA PHE A 538 18.46 -8.49 33.03
C PHE A 538 19.44 -7.35 33.38
N VAL A 539 20.72 -7.69 33.53
CA VAL A 539 21.83 -6.78 33.83
C VAL A 539 22.95 -6.97 32.79
N THR A 540 23.40 -8.21 32.63
CA THR A 540 24.46 -8.63 31.72
C THR A 540 23.98 -9.66 30.69
N SER A 541 22.88 -10.37 30.97
CA SER A 541 22.29 -11.37 30.09
C SER A 541 20.79 -11.14 29.89
N TRP A 542 20.34 -11.43 28.66
CA TRP A 542 18.99 -11.15 28.16
C TRP A 542 18.37 -12.41 27.53
N PRO A 543 17.03 -12.49 27.39
CA PRO A 543 16.42 -13.53 26.58
C PRO A 543 16.90 -13.42 25.12
N VAL A 544 16.75 -14.49 24.32
CA VAL A 544 17.03 -14.40 22.88
C VAL A 544 16.03 -13.43 22.25
N HIS A 545 16.55 -12.32 21.72
CA HIS A 545 15.79 -11.24 21.10
C HIS A 545 16.60 -10.65 19.94
N CYS A 546 15.94 -10.04 18.97
CA CYS A 546 16.56 -9.35 17.84
C CYS A 546 17.61 -10.18 17.09
N ALA A 547 17.45 -11.52 17.08
CA ALA A 547 18.34 -12.42 16.37
C ALA A 547 18.31 -12.14 14.85
N ALA A 548 19.48 -12.02 14.25
CA ALA A 548 19.63 -11.60 12.86
C ALA A 548 18.79 -12.46 11.90
N GLY A 549 18.05 -11.80 11.00
CA GLY A 549 17.19 -12.44 10.00
C GLY A 549 15.84 -12.97 10.52
N THR A 550 15.51 -12.78 11.80
CA THR A 550 14.21 -13.18 12.36
C THR A 550 13.16 -12.09 12.28
N GLN A 551 11.88 -12.46 12.44
CA GLN A 551 10.78 -11.51 12.55
C GLN A 551 10.91 -10.60 13.78
N GLY A 552 11.45 -11.14 14.88
CA GLY A 552 11.71 -10.39 16.11
C GLY A 552 12.67 -9.21 15.89
N ALA A 553 13.67 -9.42 15.03
CA ALA A 553 14.60 -8.37 14.62
C ALA A 553 14.04 -7.40 13.55
N ALA A 554 12.85 -7.60 12.99
CA ALA A 554 12.25 -6.62 12.07
C ALA A 554 11.72 -5.40 12.85
N PHE A 555 11.64 -4.23 12.20
CA PHE A 555 10.98 -3.07 12.80
C PHE A 555 9.51 -3.36 13.08
N SER A 556 8.95 -2.67 14.08
CA SER A 556 7.51 -2.70 14.37
C SER A 556 6.71 -2.29 13.12
N PRO A 557 5.61 -2.99 12.78
CA PRO A 557 4.74 -2.59 11.67
C PRO A 557 4.06 -1.22 11.89
N ASN A 558 4.06 -0.73 13.13
CA ASN A 558 3.55 0.58 13.51
C ASN A 558 4.56 1.71 13.26
N LEU A 559 5.83 1.39 12.99
CA LEU A 559 6.87 2.34 12.63
C LEU A 559 6.92 2.52 11.10
N GLN A 560 6.21 3.52 10.58
CA GLN A 560 6.07 3.77 9.14
C GLN A 560 6.81 5.04 8.71
N VAL A 561 8.14 4.99 8.78
CA VAL A 561 9.03 6.12 8.47
C VAL A 561 9.98 5.80 7.32
N ALA A 562 10.30 6.80 6.50
CA ALA A 562 11.34 6.68 5.47
C ALA A 562 12.71 6.99 6.08
N LEU A 563 13.56 5.96 6.18
CA LEU A 563 14.90 6.05 6.77
C LEU A 563 15.95 6.33 5.69
N ASP A 564 16.87 7.24 5.97
CA ASP A 564 18.07 7.46 5.15
C ASP A 564 19.08 6.32 5.31
N GLU A 565 19.18 5.77 6.52
CA GLU A 565 20.11 4.68 6.83
C GLU A 565 19.65 3.91 8.08
N VAL A 566 20.05 2.64 8.16
CA VAL A 566 19.86 1.77 9.33
C VAL A 566 21.21 1.29 9.84
N PHE A 567 21.48 1.48 11.13
CA PHE A 567 22.72 1.06 11.77
C PHE A 567 22.49 -0.22 12.58
N LEU A 568 23.23 -1.27 12.25
CA LEU A 568 23.15 -2.57 12.91
C LEU A 568 24.17 -2.61 14.05
N LYS A 569 23.70 -2.74 15.29
CA LYS A 569 24.54 -2.83 16.49
C LYS A 569 24.41 -4.21 17.15
N GLY A 570 25.38 -4.56 17.98
CA GLY A 570 25.34 -5.79 18.76
C GLY A 570 25.57 -7.10 17.98
N GLN A 571 26.10 -7.06 16.75
CA GLN A 571 26.28 -8.26 15.92
C GLN A 571 27.01 -9.41 16.62
N TYR A 572 28.05 -9.06 17.39
CA TYR A 572 28.88 -10.00 18.14
C TYR A 572 29.08 -9.55 19.60
N GLY A 573 28.11 -8.83 20.16
CA GLY A 573 28.18 -8.26 21.50
C GLY A 573 26.83 -7.70 21.97
N ASN A 574 26.85 -6.84 22.99
CA ASN A 574 25.63 -6.28 23.59
C ASN A 574 25.00 -5.14 22.75
N GLY A 575 25.80 -4.24 22.18
CA GLY A 575 25.32 -3.20 21.26
C GLY A 575 24.33 -2.23 21.89
N TYR A 576 24.72 -1.42 22.89
CA TYR A 576 23.74 -0.52 23.53
C TYR A 576 23.56 0.79 22.75
N SER A 577 24.64 1.42 22.33
CA SER A 577 24.58 2.71 21.64
C SER A 577 24.42 2.58 20.13
N SER A 578 23.61 3.43 19.53
CA SER A 578 23.51 3.54 18.05
C SER A 578 24.86 3.92 17.41
N PHE A 579 25.78 4.53 18.18
CA PHE A 579 27.14 4.87 17.74
C PHE A 579 28.10 3.68 17.66
N GLU A 580 27.72 2.53 18.22
CA GLU A 580 28.43 1.25 18.04
C GLU A 580 28.00 0.53 16.75
N GLY A 581 26.93 1.00 16.11
CA GLY A 581 26.36 0.37 14.92
C GLY A 581 27.10 0.73 13.64
N VAL A 582 27.12 -0.24 12.72
CA VAL A 582 27.61 -0.08 11.34
C VAL A 582 26.44 0.02 10.37
N SER A 583 26.61 0.79 9.30
CA SER A 583 25.59 0.94 8.26
C SER A 583 25.19 -0.43 7.68
N GLY A 584 23.88 -0.66 7.58
CA GLY A 584 23.32 -1.84 6.93
C GLY A 584 23.48 -1.84 5.40
N SER A 585 23.93 -0.72 4.82
CA SER A 585 24.24 -0.59 3.39
C SER A 585 25.74 -0.59 3.07
N SER A 586 26.61 -0.39 4.08
CA SER A 586 28.07 -0.38 3.95
C SER A 586 28.74 -0.85 5.25
N GLU A 587 29.46 -1.97 5.18
CA GLU A 587 29.96 -2.72 6.36
C GLU A 587 31.02 -1.99 7.20
N ASP A 588 31.52 -0.83 6.77
CA ASP A 588 32.61 -0.09 7.43
C ASP A 588 32.26 1.36 7.82
N VAL A 589 30.99 1.76 7.75
CA VAL A 589 30.58 3.15 8.07
C VAL A 589 29.79 3.20 9.36
N GLY A 590 30.38 3.76 10.42
CA GLY A 590 29.71 3.99 11.70
C GLY A 590 28.80 5.23 11.68
N LEU A 591 27.82 5.28 12.59
CA LEU A 591 26.84 6.37 12.68
C LEU A 591 27.51 7.76 12.82
N ARG A 592 28.58 7.86 13.62
CA ARG A 592 29.32 9.12 13.81
C ARG A 592 29.85 9.67 12.50
N ASP A 593 30.54 8.84 11.73
CA ASP A 593 31.18 9.23 10.50
C ASP A 593 30.12 9.57 9.46
N TRP A 594 29.06 8.76 9.38
CA TRP A 594 27.92 9.00 8.50
C TRP A 594 27.27 10.38 8.73
N LEU A 595 27.02 10.74 9.99
CA LEU A 595 26.45 12.03 10.38
C LEU A 595 27.41 13.19 10.10
N SER A 596 28.70 13.00 10.44
CA SER A 596 29.73 14.04 10.31
C SER A 596 30.02 14.39 8.84
N GLU A 597 30.09 13.38 7.96
CA GLU A 597 30.27 13.55 6.52
C GLU A 597 29.12 14.33 5.86
N ARG A 598 27.94 14.27 6.46
CA ARG A 598 26.72 14.98 6.02
C ARG A 598 26.54 16.34 6.69
N GLY A 599 27.52 16.78 7.49
CA GLY A 599 27.51 18.09 8.11
C GLY A 599 26.52 18.23 9.27
N VAL A 600 25.93 17.13 9.77
CA VAL A 600 24.98 17.17 10.90
C VAL A 600 25.66 17.74 12.14
N LYS A 601 24.97 18.67 12.82
CA LYS A 601 25.44 19.33 14.05
C LYS A 601 24.52 19.07 15.25
N ALA A 602 23.24 18.78 15.00
CA ALA A 602 22.26 18.50 16.04
C ALA A 602 21.53 17.18 15.77
N VAL A 603 21.18 16.47 16.84
CA VAL A 603 20.39 15.24 16.79
C VAL A 603 19.26 15.25 17.81
N ASP A 604 18.06 14.82 17.39
CA ASP A 604 17.01 14.42 18.32
C ASP A 604 17.01 12.87 18.41
N VAL A 605 16.83 12.33 19.61
CA VAL A 605 16.82 10.89 19.88
C VAL A 605 15.45 10.47 20.42
N VAL A 606 14.91 9.40 19.85
CA VAL A 606 13.62 8.78 20.19
C VAL A 606 13.75 7.26 20.11
N GLY A 607 12.87 6.48 20.76
CA GLY A 607 12.91 5.02 20.63
C GLY A 607 12.50 4.23 21.87
N ILE A 608 12.85 2.95 21.89
CA ILE A 608 12.49 2.02 22.97
C ILE A 608 13.72 1.74 23.85
N ALA A 609 13.47 1.44 25.13
CA ALA A 609 14.44 1.33 26.22
C ALA A 609 15.12 2.68 26.57
N THR A 610 14.32 3.63 27.05
CA THR A 610 14.77 4.95 27.57
C THR A 610 15.97 4.83 28.53
N ASP A 611 15.95 3.81 29.38
CA ASP A 611 16.94 3.53 30.42
C ASP A 611 18.21 2.85 29.92
N TYR A 612 18.21 2.30 28.70
CA TYR A 612 19.34 1.58 28.12
C TYR A 612 19.78 2.20 26.79
N CYS A 613 19.19 1.78 25.66
CA CYS A 613 19.70 2.09 24.32
C CYS A 613 19.52 3.57 23.96
N VAL A 614 18.40 4.19 24.33
CA VAL A 614 18.16 5.64 24.12
C VAL A 614 19.15 6.44 24.96
N ARG A 615 19.31 6.08 26.25
CA ARG A 615 20.30 6.69 27.16
C ARG A 615 21.71 6.62 26.60
N ALA A 616 22.18 5.43 26.23
CA ALA A 616 23.53 5.22 25.69
C ALA A 616 23.74 6.03 24.40
N THR A 617 22.75 6.01 23.50
CA THR A 617 22.80 6.76 22.24
C THR A 617 22.89 8.27 22.47
N ALA A 618 22.12 8.83 23.39
CA ALA A 618 22.12 10.27 23.68
C ALA A 618 23.42 10.75 24.35
N LEU A 619 23.97 9.94 25.28
CA LEU A 619 25.25 10.22 25.92
C LEU A 619 26.39 10.19 24.91
N ASP A 620 26.41 9.20 24.02
CA ASP A 620 27.44 9.08 22.99
C ASP A 620 27.32 10.16 21.90
N ALA A 621 26.10 10.56 21.53
CA ALA A 621 25.90 11.69 20.64
C ALA A 621 26.52 12.97 21.22
N THR A 622 26.28 13.23 22.51
CA THR A 622 26.85 14.39 23.21
C THR A 622 28.37 14.29 23.31
N ALA A 623 28.90 13.12 23.65
CA ALA A 623 30.35 12.87 23.71
C ALA A 623 31.03 12.98 22.33
N ALA A 624 30.31 12.65 21.26
CA ALA A 624 30.76 12.79 19.87
C ALA A 624 30.69 14.25 19.37
N GLY A 625 30.07 15.16 20.14
CA GLY A 625 30.04 16.60 19.88
C GLY A 625 28.78 17.11 19.17
N PHE A 626 27.69 16.35 19.13
CA PHE A 626 26.41 16.79 18.58
C PHE A 626 25.57 17.51 19.64
N GLU A 627 24.87 18.59 19.24
CA GLU A 627 23.79 19.16 20.04
C GLU A 627 22.66 18.13 20.15
N THR A 628 22.46 17.56 21.33
CA THR A 628 21.61 16.37 21.50
C THR A 628 20.36 16.71 22.30
N SER A 629 19.20 16.32 21.80
CA SER A 629 17.94 16.34 22.54
C SER A 629 17.29 14.96 22.58
N VAL A 630 16.56 14.66 23.65
CA VAL A 630 15.71 13.45 23.77
C VAL A 630 14.25 13.91 23.85
N LEU A 631 13.40 13.37 22.98
CA LEU A 631 11.97 13.69 22.97
C LEU A 631 11.21 12.62 23.76
N VAL A 632 10.90 12.93 25.02
CA VAL A 632 10.38 11.96 26.01
C VAL A 632 9.01 11.42 25.60
N GLY A 633 8.13 12.26 25.03
CA GLY A 633 6.84 11.83 24.48
C GLY A 633 6.93 10.79 23.34
N HIS A 634 8.13 10.53 22.82
CA HIS A 634 8.42 9.54 21.78
C HIS A 634 9.38 8.44 22.26
N CYS A 635 9.44 8.21 23.57
CA CYS A 635 10.28 7.20 24.20
C CYS A 635 9.46 6.26 25.11
N ALA A 636 9.89 5.00 25.22
CA ALA A 636 9.38 4.07 26.22
C ALA A 636 10.56 3.41 26.95
N GLY A 637 10.55 3.42 28.28
CA GLY A 637 11.57 2.78 29.11
C GLY A 637 11.07 1.52 29.79
N VAL A 638 12.02 0.68 30.25
CA VAL A 638 11.72 -0.62 30.85
C VAL A 638 10.96 -0.45 32.18
N THR A 639 11.40 0.49 33.03
CA THR A 639 10.66 0.87 34.24
C THR A 639 10.68 2.38 34.45
N SER A 640 9.69 2.92 35.18
CA SER A 640 9.64 4.35 35.52
C SER A 640 10.90 4.83 36.24
N ASP A 641 11.32 4.10 37.27
CA ASP A 641 12.41 4.51 38.16
C ASP A 641 13.75 4.54 37.41
N THR A 642 14.00 3.54 36.56
CA THR A 642 15.22 3.49 35.73
C THR A 642 15.19 4.54 34.63
N SER A 643 14.01 4.84 34.07
CA SER A 643 13.85 5.88 33.05
C SER A 643 14.08 7.27 33.62
N GLU A 644 13.56 7.56 34.81
CA GLU A 644 13.79 8.84 35.50
C GLU A 644 15.28 9.03 35.80
N ALA A 645 15.95 8.01 36.37
CA ALA A 645 17.38 8.06 36.64
C ALA A 645 18.21 8.26 35.35
N ALA A 646 17.81 7.62 34.25
CA ALA A 646 18.44 7.78 32.95
C ALA A 646 18.28 9.21 32.40
N LEU A 647 17.09 9.79 32.50
CA LEU A 647 16.81 11.16 32.07
C LEU A 647 17.61 12.19 32.88
N GLU A 648 17.73 12.00 34.20
CA GLU A 648 18.56 12.84 35.08
C GLU A 648 20.04 12.78 34.71
N GLU A 649 20.55 11.59 34.37
CA GLU A 649 21.92 11.41 33.93
C GLU A 649 22.17 12.08 32.58
N MET A 650 21.28 11.87 31.60
CA MET A 650 21.35 12.51 30.29
C MET A 650 21.36 14.04 30.42
N ALA A 651 20.46 14.60 31.24
CA ALA A 651 20.41 16.03 31.51
C ALA A 651 21.72 16.53 32.16
N SER A 652 22.27 15.77 33.11
CA SER A 652 23.55 16.10 33.78
C SER A 652 24.74 16.05 32.82
N ALA A 653 24.66 15.24 31.76
CA ALA A 653 25.66 15.14 30.70
C ALA A 653 25.50 16.21 29.60
N GLY A 654 24.45 17.06 29.66
CA GLY A 654 24.21 18.14 28.71
C GLY A 654 23.21 17.84 27.60
N VAL A 655 22.48 16.72 27.67
CA VAL A 655 21.39 16.41 26.75
C VAL A 655 20.17 17.27 27.10
N THR A 656 19.53 17.86 26.09
CA THR A 656 18.27 18.60 26.29
C THR A 656 17.10 17.62 26.36
N ILE A 657 16.38 17.59 27.48
CA ILE A 657 15.18 16.75 27.65
C ILE A 657 13.94 17.56 27.24
N VAL A 658 13.14 17.04 26.31
CA VAL A 658 11.96 17.71 25.76
C VAL A 658 10.74 16.82 26.00
N ASP A 659 9.77 17.35 26.75
CA ASP A 659 8.52 16.66 27.09
C ASP A 659 7.48 16.66 25.96
#